data_AF-A0A9X0WK68-F1
#
_entry.id   AF-A0A9X0WK68-F1
#
_cell.length_a   1.000
_cell.length_b   1.000
_cell.length_c   1.000
_cell.angle_alpha   90.00
_cell.angle_beta   90.00
_cell.angle_gamma   90.00
#
_symmetry.space_group_name_H-M   'P 1'
#
loop_
_entity.id
_entity.type
_entity.pdbx_description
1 polymer ?
#
loop_
_entity_poly.entity_id
_entity_poly.type
_entity_poly.pdbx_seq_one_letter_code
_entity_poly.pdbx_strand_id
1 'polypeptide(L)'
;MISIRAPRLVLATALIAGIVLAVPCAASPGWPGQSARPVLSVQDAAAYEREGRLSFPITLDRPAPMALRVIAVPLRGTARPLKDYRPGVVSTTIPAGATEGSLTVPIRDNKVVGPDVTLTLRIAAAPGATIAKGTAIGTIRDDEPLTINLLHINDHHSNLQPISTTLDLGTTGGPFTASIGGFPRVTSKIKALESQLDHVVKIHAGDAITGTLFYTLFQGAADADLMNTACFDVFALGNHEFDDGDANLARFLDFLGSDPACNTSTVAANVVPQIGTPLAPVTANDYIQPYVIKEFQGQKVAFIGIDIAQKTRFSSQPLPTTQFLDEVETAQAYVDELSAMGIDNIVLVTHYGYENDLALARAVTGVDVIVGGDSHTLLGNLGEYGLPAAGDYPTLTLNADGDPVCVVQAWQYSQVVGELAVTFREGQVETCGGTPHLLVGDNFQRNRLLIPEPERSEILALIEMDPSLGVVIPDPTAEAILAEYAAQVDELSQEVIGVAAEVICERRVPTLPRGSAPCDDNAVSFSGAELNVNGGFSQQVVTDAFLARAFRADLALQNGGGVRITIPEGDITIGTAYTLLPFTNTLVELELSGQEVLDSIEDGLDFYASNPGGNTGAFPYGSHIRWDLDMTQAKGARISAVEVKDRATGMWAPLDPSQTYLVVTNSFLANGGDGYATFKAAVESGRATDTFINYAQGFVDYLVQDLGGGNLFVPPRLDFSTQSFVPLHSP
;
A
#
# COMPACT_ATOMS: atom_id res chain seq x y z
N MET A 1 3.62 -62.80 -1.92
CA MET A 1 3.76 -64.26 -1.71
C MET A 1 5.24 -64.58 -1.51
N ILE A 2 5.53 -65.28 -0.42
CA ILE A 2 6.77 -66.03 -0.08
C ILE A 2 8.03 -65.21 0.27
N SER A 3 8.26 -65.19 1.57
CA SER A 3 9.44 -64.80 2.34
C SER A 3 10.45 -65.95 2.40
N ILE A 4 11.75 -65.66 2.29
CA ILE A 4 12.84 -66.51 2.76
C ILE A 4 13.94 -65.61 3.38
N ARG A 5 14.17 -65.73 4.69
CA ARG A 5 15.45 -65.37 5.34
C ARG A 5 15.84 -66.42 6.40
N ALA A 6 17.16 -66.58 6.48
CA ALA A 6 18.02 -67.57 7.13
C ALA A 6 17.93 -67.66 8.68
N PRO A 7 18.61 -68.63 9.34
CA PRO A 7 18.21 -69.20 10.62
C PRO A 7 18.77 -68.49 11.86
N ARG A 8 18.08 -68.75 12.98
CA ARG A 8 18.36 -68.27 14.35
C ARG A 8 19.61 -68.92 14.95
N LEU A 9 20.50 -68.09 15.51
CA LEU A 9 21.57 -68.49 16.42
C LEU A 9 21.04 -68.41 17.87
N VAL A 10 21.15 -69.52 18.61
CA VAL A 10 20.76 -69.65 20.01
C VAL A 10 21.94 -69.24 20.89
N LEU A 11 21.76 -68.21 21.73
CA LEU A 11 22.71 -67.86 22.80
C LEU A 11 22.18 -68.36 24.15
N ALA A 12 22.92 -69.27 24.76
CA ALA A 12 22.64 -69.81 26.09
C ALA A 12 22.88 -68.74 27.18
N THR A 13 21.88 -68.53 28.03
CA THR A 13 21.95 -67.70 29.24
C THR A 13 22.21 -68.61 30.44
N ALA A 14 23.37 -68.45 31.08
CA ALA A 14 23.68 -69.10 32.35
C ALA A 14 23.21 -68.22 33.51
N LEU A 15 22.23 -68.72 34.27
CA LEU A 15 21.82 -68.18 35.57
C LEU A 15 22.92 -68.44 36.60
N ILE A 16 23.42 -67.40 37.26
CA ILE A 16 24.15 -67.52 38.53
C ILE A 16 23.29 -66.86 39.60
N ALA A 17 22.68 -67.68 40.45
CA ALA A 17 22.00 -67.25 41.67
C ALA A 17 23.03 -67.12 42.80
N GLY A 18 23.31 -65.90 43.23
CA GLY A 18 24.11 -65.60 44.42
C GLY A 18 23.22 -65.02 45.51
N ILE A 19 22.97 -65.83 46.54
CA ILE A 19 22.25 -65.45 47.77
C ILE A 19 23.10 -64.45 48.57
N VAL A 20 22.58 -63.25 48.82
CA VAL A 20 23.18 -62.28 49.75
C VAL A 20 22.49 -62.41 51.10
N LEU A 21 23.22 -62.97 52.07
CA LEU A 21 22.89 -62.93 53.50
C LEU A 21 23.29 -61.56 54.05
N ALA A 22 22.31 -60.80 54.54
CA ALA A 22 22.53 -59.59 55.30
C ALA A 22 22.94 -59.94 56.74
N VAL A 23 24.10 -59.45 57.18
CA VAL A 23 24.48 -59.34 58.59
C VAL A 23 24.84 -57.87 58.84
N PRO A 24 24.24 -57.20 59.84
CA PRO A 24 24.54 -55.80 60.12
C PRO A 24 25.83 -55.72 60.94
N CYS A 25 26.81 -54.93 60.47
CA CYS A 25 27.97 -54.58 61.27
C CYS A 25 27.95 -53.08 61.58
N ALA A 26 28.23 -52.78 62.84
CA ALA A 26 28.09 -51.50 63.50
C ALA A 26 28.98 -50.41 62.89
N ALA A 27 28.52 -49.17 63.05
CA ALA A 27 29.20 -47.95 62.68
C ALA A 27 30.58 -47.83 63.35
N SER A 28 31.61 -47.58 62.54
CA SER A 28 32.90 -47.03 62.97
C SER A 28 32.96 -45.52 62.71
N PRO A 29 33.64 -44.73 63.56
CA PRO A 29 33.66 -43.26 63.44
C PRO A 29 34.50 -42.80 62.24
N GLY A 30 34.09 -41.67 61.67
CA GLY A 30 34.54 -41.14 60.39
C GLY A 30 36.03 -40.81 60.29
N TRP A 31 36.57 -41.11 59.11
CA TRP A 31 37.78 -40.47 58.59
C TRP A 31 37.42 -39.07 58.06
N PRO A 32 38.15 -38.01 58.42
CA PRO A 32 37.90 -36.69 57.89
C PRO A 32 38.41 -36.62 56.44
N GLY A 33 37.50 -36.29 55.50
CA GLY A 33 37.88 -35.77 54.19
C GLY A 33 37.61 -36.67 52.97
N GLN A 34 36.55 -37.48 52.92
CA GLN A 34 35.96 -37.74 51.59
C GLN A 34 35.26 -36.46 51.13
N SER A 35 35.99 -35.63 50.39
CA SER A 35 35.39 -34.55 49.60
C SER A 35 34.22 -35.15 48.83
N ALA A 36 32.99 -34.73 49.14
CA ALA A 36 31.83 -35.15 48.38
C ALA A 36 32.12 -34.92 46.88
N ARG A 37 31.75 -35.91 46.05
CA ARG A 37 31.99 -35.83 44.60
C ARG A 37 31.36 -34.54 44.06
N PRO A 38 32.03 -33.80 43.17
CA PRO A 38 31.43 -32.65 42.51
C PRO A 38 30.14 -33.06 41.80
N VAL A 39 29.14 -32.20 41.84
CA VAL A 39 27.85 -32.37 41.20
C VAL A 39 27.90 -31.71 39.83
N LEU A 40 27.77 -32.50 38.77
CA LEU A 40 27.85 -32.09 37.38
C LEU A 40 26.47 -31.79 36.81
N SER A 41 26.36 -30.66 36.10
CA SER A 41 25.18 -30.30 35.30
C SER A 41 25.63 -29.86 33.91
N VAL A 42 25.01 -30.40 32.86
CA VAL A 42 25.15 -29.92 31.48
C VAL A 42 24.02 -28.93 31.16
N GLN A 43 24.35 -27.85 30.48
CA GLN A 43 23.40 -26.82 30.07
C GLN A 43 23.06 -26.92 28.58
N ASP A 44 21.89 -26.39 28.23
CA ASP A 44 21.43 -26.31 26.84
C ASP A 44 22.34 -25.35 26.05
N ALA A 45 22.40 -25.53 24.74
CA ALA A 45 23.26 -24.75 23.87
C ALA A 45 22.59 -24.49 22.51
N ALA A 46 22.98 -23.41 21.86
CA ALA A 46 22.64 -23.12 20.47
C ALA A 46 23.89 -22.67 19.71
N ALA A 47 23.94 -22.96 18.41
CA ALA A 47 24.98 -22.49 17.50
C ALA A 47 24.40 -22.46 16.07
N TYR A 48 24.88 -21.52 15.25
CA TYR A 48 24.57 -21.52 13.82
C TYR A 48 25.34 -22.64 13.11
N GLU A 49 24.75 -23.22 12.07
CA GLU A 49 25.36 -24.35 11.38
C GLU A 49 26.72 -24.00 10.76
N ARG A 50 26.92 -22.75 10.30
CA ARG A 50 28.22 -22.22 9.84
C ARG A 50 29.37 -22.36 10.84
N GLU A 51 29.10 -22.44 12.14
CA GLU A 51 30.13 -22.56 13.18
C GLU A 51 30.80 -23.96 13.17
N GLY A 52 30.12 -24.96 12.58
CA GLY A 52 30.59 -26.34 12.48
C GLY A 52 30.73 -27.07 13.82
N ARG A 53 30.38 -26.41 14.94
CA ARG A 53 30.46 -26.98 16.28
C ARG A 53 29.35 -26.41 17.20
N LEU A 54 28.77 -27.27 18.03
CA LEU A 54 27.83 -26.90 19.09
C LEU A 54 28.43 -27.24 20.45
N SER A 55 28.63 -26.23 21.30
CA SER A 55 29.36 -26.35 22.57
C SER A 55 28.42 -26.26 23.77
N PHE A 56 28.30 -27.37 24.51
CA PHE A 56 27.44 -27.47 25.70
C PHE A 56 28.24 -27.14 26.96
N PRO A 57 27.87 -26.08 27.70
CA PRO A 57 28.50 -25.75 28.97
C PRO A 57 28.26 -26.84 30.02
N ILE A 58 29.28 -27.12 30.81
CA ILE A 58 29.22 -28.00 31.97
C ILE A 58 29.66 -27.22 33.21
N THR A 59 28.86 -27.29 34.26
CA THR A 59 29.17 -26.69 35.56
C THR A 59 29.28 -27.77 36.64
N LEU A 60 30.20 -27.57 37.58
CA LEU A 60 30.36 -28.33 38.80
C LEU A 60 30.03 -27.45 40.01
N ASP A 61 29.32 -27.99 41.01
CA ASP A 61 29.01 -27.26 42.26
C ASP A 61 30.25 -26.90 43.09
N ARG A 62 31.38 -27.57 42.83
CA ARG A 62 32.66 -27.37 43.49
C ARG A 62 33.81 -27.80 42.58
N PRO A 63 35.05 -27.30 42.81
CA PRO A 63 36.22 -27.71 42.04
C PRO A 63 36.42 -29.23 42.01
N ALA A 64 36.73 -29.78 40.84
CA ALA A 64 37.04 -31.19 40.72
C ALA A 64 38.37 -31.50 41.45
N PRO A 65 38.41 -32.46 42.40
CA PRO A 65 39.63 -32.78 43.15
C PRO A 65 40.70 -33.47 42.28
N MET A 66 40.31 -33.98 41.12
CA MET A 66 41.16 -34.58 40.09
C MET A 66 40.55 -34.28 38.71
N ALA A 67 41.33 -34.45 37.65
CA ALA A 67 40.82 -34.25 36.30
C ALA A 67 39.63 -35.19 36.03
N LEU A 68 38.48 -34.63 35.65
CA LEU A 68 37.23 -35.34 35.44
C LEU A 68 36.99 -35.53 33.95
N ARG A 69 37.03 -36.78 33.47
CA ARG A 69 36.66 -37.11 32.09
C ARG A 69 35.14 -37.29 31.99
N VAL A 70 34.50 -36.45 31.18
CA VAL A 70 33.07 -36.49 30.91
C VAL A 70 32.85 -37.03 29.50
N ILE A 71 31.99 -38.03 29.38
CA ILE A 71 31.66 -38.72 28.12
C ILE A 71 30.17 -38.53 27.87
N ALA A 72 29.81 -38.13 26.66
CA ALA A 72 28.43 -37.92 26.26
C ALA A 72 28.15 -38.45 24.86
N VAL A 73 26.86 -38.59 24.55
CA VAL A 73 26.37 -39.03 23.25
C VAL A 73 25.30 -38.05 22.78
N PRO A 74 25.45 -37.43 21.60
CA PRO A 74 24.37 -36.71 20.96
C PRO A 74 23.34 -37.71 20.43
N LEU A 75 22.09 -37.50 20.80
CA LEU A 75 20.93 -38.26 20.37
C LEU A 75 20.10 -37.38 19.43
N ARG A 76 19.48 -38.01 18.43
CA ARG A 76 18.54 -37.36 17.52
C ARG A 76 17.39 -36.72 18.30
N GLY A 77 17.16 -35.42 18.06
CA GLY A 77 15.87 -34.74 18.29
C GLY A 77 15.14 -34.60 16.96
N THR A 78 14.89 -33.37 16.52
CA THR A 78 14.46 -33.09 15.14
C THR A 78 15.62 -33.14 14.14
N ALA A 79 16.87 -32.98 14.59
CA ALA A 79 18.07 -33.07 13.78
C ALA A 79 18.35 -34.50 13.27
N ARG A 80 18.69 -34.60 11.99
CA ARG A 80 19.03 -35.81 11.24
C ARG A 80 20.53 -36.12 11.36
N PRO A 81 20.91 -37.29 11.92
CA PRO A 81 22.31 -37.72 11.99
C PRO A 81 22.98 -37.75 10.61
N LEU A 82 24.26 -37.39 10.53
CA LEU A 82 25.09 -37.29 9.32
C LEU A 82 24.71 -36.15 8.36
N LYS A 83 23.46 -35.69 8.37
CA LYS A 83 23.05 -34.47 7.68
C LYS A 83 23.41 -33.25 8.51
N ASP A 84 22.91 -33.15 9.74
CA ASP A 84 22.97 -31.91 10.53
C ASP A 84 24.07 -31.96 11.61
N TYR A 85 24.41 -33.17 12.10
CA TYR A 85 25.50 -33.36 13.06
C TYR A 85 26.22 -34.70 12.87
N ARG A 86 27.44 -34.79 13.40
CA ARG A 86 28.21 -36.04 13.39
C ARG A 86 27.78 -36.94 14.56
N PRO A 87 27.15 -38.10 14.32
CA PRO A 87 26.83 -39.03 15.39
C PRO A 87 28.12 -39.66 15.93
N GLY A 88 28.16 -39.92 17.23
CA GLY A 88 29.30 -40.56 17.88
C GLY A 88 29.52 -40.06 19.31
N VAL A 89 30.33 -40.80 20.07
CA VAL A 89 30.70 -40.41 21.43
C VAL A 89 31.56 -39.15 21.40
N VAL A 90 31.21 -38.16 22.21
CA VAL A 90 32.01 -36.97 22.48
C VAL A 90 32.53 -37.01 23.91
N SER A 91 33.69 -36.41 24.17
CA SER A 91 34.22 -36.34 25.52
C SER A 91 35.04 -35.09 25.75
N THR A 92 35.06 -34.63 27.00
CA THR A 92 35.90 -33.53 27.46
C THR A 92 36.57 -33.91 28.78
N THR A 93 37.62 -33.19 29.15
CA THR A 93 38.30 -33.35 30.43
C THR A 93 38.27 -32.02 31.17
N ILE A 94 37.58 -31.98 32.31
CA ILE A 94 37.59 -30.83 33.22
C ILE A 94 38.85 -30.95 34.08
N PRO A 95 39.79 -29.97 34.03
CA PRO A 95 41.02 -30.03 34.83
C PRO A 95 40.75 -30.08 36.33
N ALA A 96 41.70 -30.64 37.10
CA ALA A 96 41.64 -30.55 38.55
C ALA A 96 41.64 -29.09 39.00
N GLY A 97 40.81 -28.75 39.99
CA GLY A 97 40.63 -27.38 40.47
C GLY A 97 39.65 -26.52 39.65
N ALA A 98 39.19 -26.99 38.49
CA ALA A 98 38.19 -26.27 37.70
C ALA A 98 36.75 -26.62 38.13
N THR A 99 35.85 -25.68 37.93
CA THR A 99 34.39 -25.82 38.14
C THR A 99 33.61 -25.86 36.84
N GLU A 100 34.27 -25.67 35.70
CA GLU A 100 33.62 -25.48 34.40
C GLU A 100 34.34 -26.27 33.31
N GLY A 101 33.59 -26.63 32.28
CA GLY A 101 34.11 -27.19 31.04
C GLY A 101 33.05 -27.17 29.95
N SER A 102 33.35 -27.77 28.80
CA SER A 102 32.39 -27.87 27.71
C SER A 102 32.50 -29.17 26.93
N LEU A 103 31.36 -29.66 26.44
CA LEU A 103 31.28 -30.78 25.49
C LEU A 103 30.93 -30.23 24.12
N THR A 104 31.73 -30.55 23.12
CA THR A 104 31.50 -30.06 21.75
C THR A 104 30.98 -31.19 20.85
N VAL A 105 29.85 -30.94 20.21
CA VAL A 105 29.28 -31.79 19.16
C VAL A 105 29.60 -31.17 17.80
N PRO A 106 30.26 -31.87 16.87
CA PRO A 106 30.44 -31.36 15.51
C PRO A 106 29.09 -31.30 14.78
N ILE A 107 28.75 -30.12 14.27
CA ILE A 107 27.56 -29.87 13.45
C ILE A 107 27.98 -29.60 12.00
N ARG A 108 27.05 -29.65 11.06
CA ARG A 108 27.32 -29.50 9.63
C ARG A 108 26.50 -28.35 9.10
N ASP A 109 27.21 -27.39 8.52
CA ASP A 109 26.69 -26.41 7.58
C ASP A 109 26.29 -27.14 6.29
N ASN A 110 25.01 -27.12 5.98
CA ASN A 110 24.43 -27.92 4.92
C ASN A 110 24.08 -27.10 3.66
N LYS A 111 24.23 -25.77 3.73
CA LYS A 111 24.03 -24.84 2.61
C LYS A 111 22.63 -24.88 2.02
N VAL A 112 21.64 -25.30 2.81
CA VAL A 112 20.23 -25.34 2.41
C VAL A 112 19.39 -24.75 3.52
N VAL A 113 18.61 -23.72 3.15
CA VAL A 113 17.61 -23.08 4.00
C VAL A 113 16.68 -24.11 4.64
N GLY A 114 16.46 -23.96 5.94
CA GLY A 114 15.57 -24.83 6.71
C GLY A 114 15.25 -24.30 8.11
N PRO A 115 14.36 -24.99 8.85
CA PRO A 115 14.06 -24.61 10.22
C PRO A 115 15.17 -25.02 11.18
N ASP A 116 15.26 -24.34 12.32
CA ASP A 116 16.07 -24.76 13.46
C ASP A 116 15.79 -26.22 13.83
N VAL A 117 16.86 -26.99 14.00
CA VAL A 117 16.77 -28.40 14.40
C VAL A 117 17.42 -28.65 15.74
N THR A 118 16.91 -29.64 16.47
CA THR A 118 17.37 -29.96 17.83
C THR A 118 18.00 -31.33 17.92
N LEU A 119 18.98 -31.46 18.79
CA LEU A 119 19.53 -32.72 19.26
C LEU A 119 19.54 -32.75 20.80
N THR A 120 19.57 -33.94 21.39
CA THR A 120 19.71 -34.09 22.85
C THR A 120 21.10 -34.63 23.17
N LEU A 121 21.92 -33.85 23.87
CA LEU A 121 23.18 -34.35 24.42
C LEU A 121 22.90 -35.09 25.73
N ARG A 122 23.30 -36.36 25.84
CA ARG A 122 23.17 -37.14 27.07
C ARG A 122 24.53 -37.56 27.61
N ILE A 123 24.82 -37.21 28.86
CA ILE A 123 26.00 -37.66 29.59
C ILE A 123 25.90 -39.18 29.79
N ALA A 124 26.84 -39.91 29.19
CA ALA A 124 26.92 -41.36 29.28
C ALA A 124 27.75 -41.81 30.49
N ALA A 125 28.82 -41.07 30.83
CA ALA A 125 29.63 -41.33 32.01
C ALA A 125 30.40 -40.08 32.46
N ALA A 126 30.47 -39.86 33.77
CA ALA A 126 31.36 -38.88 34.40
C ALA A 126 31.98 -39.48 35.68
N PRO A 127 32.89 -40.46 35.57
CA PRO A 127 33.44 -41.14 36.74
C PRO A 127 34.16 -40.15 37.66
N GLY A 128 33.68 -40.00 38.89
CA GLY A 128 34.21 -39.03 39.85
C GLY A 128 33.30 -37.85 40.15
N ALA A 129 32.19 -37.70 39.42
CA ALA A 129 31.13 -36.72 39.70
C ALA A 129 29.77 -37.40 39.94
N THR A 130 28.86 -36.69 40.60
CA THR A 130 27.43 -37.03 40.67
C THR A 130 26.70 -36.22 39.61
N ILE A 131 25.91 -36.83 38.73
CA ILE A 131 25.22 -36.09 37.64
C ILE A 131 23.87 -35.59 38.17
N ALA A 132 23.68 -34.26 38.25
CA ALA A 132 22.40 -33.65 38.59
C ALA A 132 21.54 -33.40 37.35
N LYS A 133 22.09 -32.71 36.33
CA LYS A 133 21.47 -32.58 35.00
C LYS A 133 22.35 -33.30 33.97
N GLY A 134 21.90 -34.46 33.51
CA GLY A 134 22.64 -35.33 32.58
C GLY A 134 22.23 -35.22 31.12
N THR A 135 21.26 -34.35 30.80
CA THR A 135 20.77 -34.13 29.45
C THR A 135 20.65 -32.65 29.17
N ALA A 136 20.96 -32.26 27.94
CA ALA A 136 20.80 -30.90 27.44
C ALA A 136 20.26 -30.92 26.01
N ILE A 137 19.46 -29.92 25.67
CA ILE A 137 18.99 -29.66 24.30
C ILE A 137 20.05 -28.80 23.60
N GLY A 138 20.41 -29.23 22.39
CA GLY A 138 21.24 -28.47 21.48
C GLY A 138 20.40 -28.02 20.29
N THR A 139 20.30 -26.72 20.05
CA THR A 139 19.66 -26.15 18.87
C THR A 139 20.72 -25.82 17.82
N ILE A 140 20.57 -26.36 16.61
CA ILE A 140 21.34 -25.99 15.44
C ILE A 140 20.49 -24.99 14.68
N ARG A 141 20.97 -23.76 14.59
CA ARG A 141 20.27 -22.67 13.90
C ARG A 141 20.64 -22.66 12.42
N ASP A 142 19.63 -22.57 11.57
CA ASP A 142 19.84 -22.34 10.14
C ASP A 142 20.21 -20.85 9.93
N ASP A 143 21.29 -20.59 9.21
CA ASP A 143 21.71 -19.23 8.86
C ASP A 143 21.82 -19.02 7.34
N GLU A 144 21.19 -19.89 6.56
CA GLU A 144 21.22 -19.77 5.10
C GLU A 144 20.28 -18.66 4.64
N PRO A 145 20.70 -17.87 3.64
CA PRO A 145 19.93 -16.73 3.18
C PRO A 145 18.68 -17.17 2.41
N LEU A 146 17.55 -16.52 2.67
CA LEU A 146 16.31 -16.70 1.91
C LEU A 146 16.17 -15.53 0.92
N THR A 147 16.10 -15.83 -0.37
CA THR A 147 15.71 -14.83 -1.39
C THR A 147 14.25 -15.03 -1.81
N ILE A 148 13.48 -13.95 -1.75
CA ILE A 148 12.13 -13.85 -2.34
C ILE A 148 12.09 -12.75 -3.40
N ASN A 149 11.15 -12.85 -4.32
CA ASN A 149 10.95 -11.86 -5.38
C ASN A 149 9.56 -11.23 -5.24
N LEU A 150 9.50 -9.94 -4.97
CA LEU A 150 8.26 -9.18 -4.85
C LEU A 150 7.95 -8.53 -6.20
N LEU A 151 6.85 -8.91 -6.82
CA LEU A 151 6.31 -8.27 -8.00
C LEU A 151 5.15 -7.38 -7.58
N HIS A 152 5.20 -6.09 -7.83
CA HIS A 152 4.19 -5.18 -7.28
C HIS A 152 3.71 -4.09 -8.24
N ILE A 153 2.47 -3.68 -8.01
CA ILE A 153 1.86 -2.46 -8.54
C ILE A 153 1.14 -1.72 -7.41
N ASN A 154 0.79 -0.47 -7.65
CA ASN A 154 -0.02 0.36 -6.76
C ASN A 154 -0.84 1.36 -7.60
N ASP A 155 -1.94 1.87 -7.03
CA ASP A 155 -2.66 3.04 -7.55
C ASP A 155 -3.07 2.93 -9.03
N HIS A 156 -3.61 1.78 -9.44
CA HIS A 156 -4.02 1.65 -10.83
C HIS A 156 -5.31 2.43 -11.13
N HIS A 157 -6.14 2.74 -10.13
CA HIS A 157 -7.27 3.68 -10.25
C HIS A 157 -8.18 3.42 -11.46
N SER A 158 -8.49 2.17 -11.74
CA SER A 158 -9.28 1.77 -12.91
C SER A 158 -8.70 2.22 -14.26
N ASN A 159 -7.40 2.52 -14.35
CA ASN A 159 -6.68 2.73 -15.60
C ASN A 159 -6.37 1.36 -16.22
N LEU A 160 -7.41 0.71 -16.71
CA LEU A 160 -7.36 -0.62 -17.30
C LEU A 160 -6.80 -0.58 -18.73
N GLN A 161 -7.05 0.53 -19.44
CA GLN A 161 -6.50 0.81 -20.77
C GLN A 161 -5.13 1.49 -20.72
N PRO A 162 -4.30 1.32 -21.76
CA PRO A 162 -3.03 2.03 -21.83
C PRO A 162 -3.21 3.53 -22.09
N ILE A 163 -2.31 4.33 -21.54
CA ILE A 163 -2.29 5.79 -21.75
C ILE A 163 -1.17 6.19 -22.70
N SER A 164 -1.31 7.33 -23.37
CA SER A 164 -0.28 7.85 -24.28
C SER A 164 0.65 8.81 -23.53
N THR A 165 1.96 8.61 -23.64
CA THR A 165 2.98 9.51 -23.05
C THR A 165 4.08 9.84 -24.04
N THR A 166 4.83 10.91 -23.76
CA THR A 166 6.05 11.24 -24.49
C THR A 166 7.27 10.68 -23.76
N LEU A 167 8.14 10.00 -24.49
CA LEU A 167 9.42 9.48 -24.02
C LEU A 167 10.56 10.16 -24.78
N ASP A 168 11.65 10.43 -24.09
CA ASP A 168 12.90 10.89 -24.70
C ASP A 168 14.02 9.89 -24.42
N LEU A 169 14.34 9.04 -25.39
CA LEU A 169 15.44 8.08 -25.28
C LEU A 169 16.75 8.59 -25.90
N GLY A 170 16.80 9.88 -26.29
CA GLY A 170 17.97 10.43 -26.98
C GLY A 170 18.15 9.93 -28.42
N THR A 171 17.06 9.53 -29.08
CA THR A 171 17.09 9.04 -30.47
C THR A 171 17.44 10.17 -31.44
N THR A 172 17.96 9.81 -32.62
CA THR A 172 18.31 10.81 -33.66
C THR A 172 17.14 11.71 -34.09
N GLY A 173 15.89 11.24 -34.00
CA GLY A 173 14.70 12.02 -34.32
C GLY A 173 14.09 12.79 -33.14
N GLY A 174 14.66 12.68 -31.93
CA GLY A 174 14.19 13.33 -30.71
C GLY A 174 12.99 12.63 -30.04
N PRO A 175 12.33 13.28 -29.07
CA PRO A 175 11.22 12.68 -28.32
C PRO A 175 10.13 12.09 -29.22
N PHE A 176 9.50 11.03 -28.74
CA PHE A 176 8.42 10.33 -29.42
C PHE A 176 7.30 9.97 -28.45
N THR A 177 6.11 9.75 -28.98
CA THR A 177 4.94 9.30 -28.22
C THR A 177 4.82 7.79 -28.30
N ALA A 178 4.52 7.14 -27.17
CA ALA A 178 4.20 5.72 -27.09
C ALA A 178 3.04 5.49 -26.12
N SER A 179 2.29 4.41 -26.31
CA SER A 179 1.36 3.95 -25.28
C SER A 179 2.14 3.29 -24.14
N ILE A 180 1.80 3.57 -22.89
CA ILE A 180 2.34 2.88 -21.72
C ILE A 180 1.22 2.34 -20.83
N GLY A 181 1.56 1.35 -20.00
CA GLY A 181 0.63 0.71 -19.07
C GLY A 181 -0.49 -0.08 -19.76
N GLY A 182 -1.64 -0.10 -19.11
CA GLY A 182 -2.77 -0.97 -19.43
C GLY A 182 -2.65 -2.30 -18.71
N PHE A 183 -3.72 -2.70 -18.03
CA PHE A 183 -3.72 -3.89 -17.18
C PHE A 183 -3.34 -5.18 -17.92
N PRO A 184 -3.73 -5.40 -19.19
CA PRO A 184 -3.25 -6.55 -19.94
C PRO A 184 -1.71 -6.64 -20.06
N ARG A 185 -0.99 -5.51 -20.08
CA ARG A 185 0.49 -5.52 -20.04
C ARG A 185 1.01 -5.82 -18.65
N VAL A 186 0.34 -5.35 -17.59
CA VAL A 186 0.66 -5.75 -16.21
C VAL A 186 0.61 -7.26 -16.08
N THR A 187 -0.48 -7.88 -16.55
CA THR A 187 -0.67 -9.34 -16.55
C THR A 187 0.45 -10.06 -17.30
N SER A 188 0.76 -9.64 -18.52
CA SER A 188 1.87 -10.23 -19.30
C SER A 188 3.20 -10.13 -18.58
N LYS A 189 3.53 -8.95 -18.01
CA LYS A 189 4.81 -8.72 -17.37
C LYS A 189 4.95 -9.53 -16.07
N ILE A 190 3.90 -9.56 -15.25
CA ILE A 190 3.87 -10.37 -14.03
C ILE A 190 4.04 -11.86 -14.36
N LYS A 191 3.29 -12.41 -15.32
CA LYS A 191 3.43 -13.81 -15.73
C LYS A 191 4.82 -14.13 -16.28
N ALA A 192 5.41 -13.21 -17.04
CA ALA A 192 6.75 -13.38 -17.58
C ALA A 192 7.80 -13.46 -16.47
N LEU A 193 7.76 -12.54 -15.49
CA LEU A 193 8.67 -12.52 -14.35
C LEU A 193 8.43 -13.74 -13.43
N GLU A 194 7.18 -14.09 -13.16
CA GLU A 194 6.82 -15.27 -12.37
C GLU A 194 7.36 -16.57 -12.97
N SER A 195 7.43 -16.68 -14.30
CA SER A 195 8.02 -17.85 -14.97
C SER A 195 9.56 -17.93 -14.91
N GLN A 196 10.22 -16.82 -14.55
CA GLN A 196 11.68 -16.68 -14.55
C GLN A 196 12.28 -16.68 -13.15
N LEU A 197 11.48 -16.34 -12.14
CA LEU A 197 11.91 -16.12 -10.77
C LEU A 197 11.37 -17.21 -9.83
N ASP A 198 12.15 -17.56 -8.82
CA ASP A 198 11.72 -18.43 -7.73
C ASP A 198 11.09 -17.61 -6.59
N HIS A 199 10.26 -18.24 -5.76
CA HIS A 199 9.67 -17.62 -4.55
C HIS A 199 9.02 -16.24 -4.78
N VAL A 200 8.22 -16.16 -5.84
CA VAL A 200 7.53 -14.93 -6.22
C VAL A 200 6.33 -14.65 -5.31
N VAL A 201 6.15 -13.38 -4.95
CA VAL A 201 4.94 -12.86 -4.30
C VAL A 201 4.44 -11.66 -5.11
N LYS A 202 3.20 -11.74 -5.57
CA LYS A 202 2.53 -10.68 -6.36
C LYS A 202 1.71 -9.79 -5.44
N ILE A 203 1.99 -8.49 -5.44
CA ILE A 203 1.44 -7.53 -4.48
C ILE A 203 0.73 -6.40 -5.23
N HIS A 204 -0.43 -5.99 -4.74
CA HIS A 204 -1.08 -4.74 -5.12
C HIS A 204 -1.25 -3.86 -3.88
N ALA A 205 -0.62 -2.70 -3.84
CA ALA A 205 -0.56 -1.86 -2.65
C ALA A 205 -1.67 -0.79 -2.59
N GLY A 206 -2.94 -1.19 -2.77
CA GLY A 206 -4.11 -0.30 -2.65
C GLY A 206 -4.41 0.58 -3.87
N ASP A 207 -5.57 1.22 -3.82
CA ASP A 207 -6.17 2.07 -4.86
C ASP A 207 -6.27 1.37 -6.21
N ALA A 208 -6.96 0.23 -6.19
CA ALA A 208 -7.34 -0.48 -7.39
C ALA A 208 -8.48 0.27 -8.11
N ILE A 209 -9.51 0.63 -7.37
CA ILE A 209 -10.75 1.18 -7.90
C ILE A 209 -10.78 2.72 -7.88
N THR A 210 -11.78 3.29 -8.57
CA THR A 210 -12.01 4.74 -8.77
C THR A 210 -10.97 5.39 -9.68
N GLY A 211 -11.42 6.24 -10.63
CA GLY A 211 -10.51 7.06 -11.45
C GLY A 211 -10.87 7.14 -12.93
N THR A 212 -11.64 6.19 -13.45
CA THR A 212 -12.11 6.19 -14.85
C THR A 212 -13.59 5.80 -14.97
N LEU A 213 -14.12 5.86 -16.19
CA LEU A 213 -15.46 5.37 -16.51
C LEU A 213 -15.64 3.87 -16.24
N PHE A 214 -14.56 3.08 -16.22
CA PHE A 214 -14.65 1.66 -15.87
C PHE A 214 -15.21 1.49 -14.45
N TYR A 215 -14.70 2.24 -13.48
CA TYR A 215 -15.26 2.21 -12.13
C TYR A 215 -16.69 2.75 -12.09
N THR A 216 -16.92 3.89 -12.73
CA THR A 216 -18.24 4.54 -12.71
C THR A 216 -19.35 3.59 -13.21
N LEU A 217 -19.07 2.84 -14.27
CA LEU A 217 -20.06 1.98 -14.91
C LEU A 217 -20.15 0.59 -14.29
N PHE A 218 -19.04 0.05 -13.77
CA PHE A 218 -18.97 -1.35 -13.33
C PHE A 218 -18.70 -1.53 -11.84
N GLN A 219 -18.49 -0.43 -11.09
CA GLN A 219 -18.30 -0.39 -9.64
C GLN A 219 -17.32 -1.46 -9.12
N GLY A 220 -16.16 -1.58 -9.79
CA GLY A 220 -15.08 -2.50 -9.41
C GLY A 220 -15.10 -3.87 -10.09
N ALA A 221 -16.17 -4.25 -10.81
CA ALA A 221 -16.21 -5.56 -11.48
C ALA A 221 -15.13 -5.70 -12.57
N ALA A 222 -14.95 -4.67 -13.40
CA ALA A 222 -13.92 -4.66 -14.44
C ALA A 222 -12.50 -4.72 -13.85
N ASP A 223 -12.25 -4.00 -12.76
CA ASP A 223 -10.98 -3.99 -12.04
C ASP A 223 -10.66 -5.37 -11.48
N ALA A 224 -11.62 -5.98 -10.77
CA ALA A 224 -11.48 -7.31 -10.18
C ALA A 224 -11.21 -8.40 -11.23
N ASP A 225 -11.95 -8.39 -12.35
CA ASP A 225 -11.77 -9.36 -13.42
C ASP A 225 -10.35 -9.28 -14.02
N LEU A 226 -9.82 -8.07 -14.23
CA LEU A 226 -8.46 -7.91 -14.73
C LEU A 226 -7.40 -8.23 -13.68
N MET A 227 -7.59 -7.85 -12.42
CA MET A 227 -6.72 -8.23 -11.30
C MET A 227 -6.59 -9.76 -11.20
N ASN A 228 -7.68 -10.49 -11.40
CA ASN A 228 -7.68 -11.96 -11.39
C ASN A 228 -6.85 -12.59 -12.52
N THR A 229 -6.60 -11.86 -13.61
CA THR A 229 -5.70 -12.37 -14.68
C THR A 229 -4.23 -12.37 -14.30
N ALA A 230 -3.79 -11.44 -13.43
CA ALA A 230 -2.45 -11.43 -12.84
C ALA A 230 -2.35 -12.34 -11.60
N CYS A 231 -3.49 -12.51 -10.94
CA CYS A 231 -3.68 -13.27 -9.72
C CYS A 231 -2.70 -12.86 -8.59
N PHE A 232 -3.01 -11.75 -7.93
CA PHE A 232 -2.21 -11.24 -6.82
C PHE A 232 -2.27 -12.19 -5.62
N ASP A 233 -1.19 -12.22 -4.86
CA ASP A 233 -1.12 -12.94 -3.60
C ASP A 233 -1.63 -12.08 -2.43
N VAL A 234 -1.31 -10.78 -2.47
CA VAL A 234 -1.59 -9.80 -1.41
C VAL A 234 -2.14 -8.53 -2.05
N PHE A 235 -3.27 -8.06 -1.55
CA PHE A 235 -3.85 -6.76 -1.88
C PHE A 235 -3.98 -5.95 -0.59
N ALA A 236 -3.27 -4.84 -0.46
CA ALA A 236 -3.55 -3.88 0.61
C ALA A 236 -4.74 -3.01 0.25
N LEU A 237 -5.53 -2.60 1.24
CA LEU A 237 -6.53 -1.56 1.02
C LEU A 237 -5.84 -0.19 0.97
N GLY A 238 -6.30 0.66 0.06
CA GLY A 238 -6.04 2.09 0.02
C GLY A 238 -7.28 2.92 0.34
N ASN A 239 -7.14 4.23 0.22
CA ASN A 239 -8.20 5.13 0.65
C ASN A 239 -9.40 5.12 -0.31
N HIS A 240 -9.18 4.91 -1.60
CA HIS A 240 -10.24 4.97 -2.61
C HIS A 240 -11.09 3.69 -2.66
N GLU A 241 -10.64 2.62 -1.99
CA GLU A 241 -11.48 1.45 -1.77
C GLU A 241 -12.77 1.76 -0.98
N PHE A 242 -12.77 2.87 -0.21
CA PHE A 242 -13.90 3.29 0.62
C PHE A 242 -14.79 4.38 -0.01
N ASP A 243 -14.53 4.80 -1.25
CA ASP A 243 -15.21 5.98 -1.83
C ASP A 243 -16.72 5.81 -1.93
N ASP A 244 -17.15 4.57 -2.18
CA ASP A 244 -18.56 4.17 -2.24
C ASP A 244 -19.02 3.42 -0.98
N GLY A 245 -18.22 3.49 0.09
CA GLY A 245 -18.46 2.90 1.40
C GLY A 245 -18.32 1.38 1.48
N ASP A 246 -18.34 0.88 2.72
CA ASP A 246 -18.02 -0.51 3.09
C ASP A 246 -18.83 -1.58 2.32
N ALA A 247 -20.07 -1.28 1.96
CA ALA A 247 -20.92 -2.22 1.22
C ALA A 247 -20.47 -2.42 -0.23
N ASN A 248 -19.96 -1.37 -0.87
CA ASN A 248 -19.42 -1.46 -2.22
C ASN A 248 -18.00 -2.02 -2.21
N LEU A 249 -17.21 -1.71 -1.18
CA LEU A 249 -15.93 -2.39 -0.97
C LEU A 249 -16.12 -3.91 -0.81
N ALA A 250 -17.05 -4.36 0.04
CA ALA A 250 -17.35 -5.78 0.19
C ALA A 250 -17.73 -6.44 -1.15
N ARG A 251 -18.51 -5.74 -1.99
CA ARG A 251 -18.87 -6.23 -3.34
C ARG A 251 -17.66 -6.33 -4.27
N PHE A 252 -16.78 -5.34 -4.26
CA PHE A 252 -15.53 -5.40 -5.02
C PHE A 252 -14.67 -6.59 -4.58
N LEU A 253 -14.54 -6.82 -3.27
CA LEU A 253 -13.80 -7.96 -2.73
C LEU A 253 -14.48 -9.30 -3.07
N ASP A 254 -15.81 -9.36 -3.16
CA ASP A 254 -16.52 -10.54 -3.67
C ASP A 254 -16.20 -10.81 -5.15
N PHE A 255 -16.12 -9.77 -5.99
CA PHE A 255 -15.68 -9.91 -7.39
C PHE A 255 -14.23 -10.38 -7.47
N LEU A 256 -13.34 -9.79 -6.66
CA LEU A 256 -11.94 -10.17 -6.61
C LEU A 256 -11.77 -11.64 -6.16
N GLY A 257 -12.54 -12.08 -5.17
CA GLY A 257 -12.55 -13.47 -4.69
C GLY A 257 -13.36 -14.45 -5.55
N SER A 258 -13.90 -14.03 -6.69
CA SER A 258 -14.82 -14.86 -7.48
C SER A 258 -14.13 -15.96 -8.30
N ASP A 259 -12.84 -15.81 -8.61
CA ASP A 259 -12.06 -16.85 -9.31
C ASP A 259 -11.45 -17.84 -8.30
N PRO A 260 -11.93 -19.09 -8.21
CA PRO A 260 -11.41 -20.07 -7.27
C PRO A 260 -9.96 -20.51 -7.58
N ALA A 261 -9.45 -20.21 -8.77
CA ALA A 261 -8.06 -20.46 -9.13
C ALA A 261 -7.11 -19.37 -8.62
N CYS A 262 -7.66 -18.22 -8.18
CA CYS A 262 -6.89 -17.15 -7.60
C CYS A 262 -7.30 -16.87 -6.14
N ASN A 263 -6.32 -16.71 -5.25
CA ASN A 263 -6.59 -16.45 -3.85
C ASN A 263 -5.85 -15.19 -3.38
N THR A 264 -6.36 -14.04 -3.83
CA THR A 264 -5.86 -12.72 -3.40
C THR A 264 -6.28 -12.46 -1.96
N SER A 265 -5.31 -12.34 -1.05
CA SER A 265 -5.58 -12.03 0.35
C SER A 265 -5.59 -10.51 0.55
N THR A 266 -6.70 -9.98 1.07
CA THR A 266 -6.82 -8.55 1.38
C THR A 266 -6.27 -8.25 2.76
N VAL A 267 -5.36 -7.28 2.87
CA VAL A 267 -4.68 -6.91 4.13
C VAL A 267 -4.84 -5.44 4.49
N ALA A 268 -5.19 -5.15 5.74
CA ALA A 268 -5.15 -3.81 6.34
C ALA A 268 -5.25 -3.91 7.88
N ALA A 269 -4.11 -3.93 8.56
CA ALA A 269 -4.00 -4.14 10.01
C ALA A 269 -4.61 -3.03 10.85
N ASN A 270 -4.58 -1.80 10.35
CA ASN A 270 -5.11 -0.63 11.03
C ASN A 270 -6.56 -0.31 10.65
N VAL A 271 -7.23 -1.15 9.84
CA VAL A 271 -8.64 -1.00 9.48
C VAL A 271 -9.46 -2.06 10.21
N VAL A 272 -10.32 -1.61 11.12
CA VAL A 272 -11.10 -2.49 12.01
C VAL A 272 -12.59 -2.23 11.84
N PRO A 273 -13.28 -2.92 10.91
CA PRO A 273 -14.72 -2.85 10.78
C PRO A 273 -15.43 -3.47 11.99
N GLN A 274 -16.58 -2.90 12.38
CA GLN A 274 -17.39 -3.46 13.45
C GLN A 274 -18.05 -4.78 13.01
N ILE A 275 -18.05 -5.80 13.86
CA ILE A 275 -18.79 -7.05 13.62
C ILE A 275 -20.29 -6.75 13.39
N GLY A 276 -20.86 -7.34 12.34
CA GLY A 276 -22.22 -7.11 11.86
C GLY A 276 -22.33 -6.08 10.72
N THR A 277 -21.21 -5.54 10.24
CA THR A 277 -21.14 -4.65 9.07
C THR A 277 -20.81 -5.43 7.80
N PRO A 278 -20.96 -4.85 6.59
CA PRO A 278 -20.66 -5.54 5.33
C PRO A 278 -19.26 -6.14 5.24
N LEU A 279 -18.24 -5.48 5.81
CA LEU A 279 -16.85 -5.96 5.80
C LEU A 279 -16.52 -6.96 6.93
N ALA A 280 -17.39 -7.10 7.92
CA ALA A 280 -17.22 -8.02 9.05
C ALA A 280 -18.56 -8.64 9.48
N PRO A 281 -19.26 -9.40 8.61
CA PRO A 281 -20.60 -9.90 8.91
C PRO A 281 -20.64 -10.84 10.13
N VAL A 282 -19.58 -11.60 10.38
CA VAL A 282 -19.49 -12.62 11.44
C VAL A 282 -18.26 -12.42 12.32
N THR A 283 -17.08 -12.20 11.72
CA THR A 283 -15.82 -11.97 12.42
C THR A 283 -15.14 -10.70 11.89
N ALA A 284 -14.24 -10.12 12.68
CA ALA A 284 -13.52 -8.90 12.30
C ALA A 284 -12.67 -9.10 11.02
N ASN A 285 -12.30 -10.34 10.70
CA ASN A 285 -11.40 -10.67 9.61
C ASN A 285 -12.10 -11.47 8.50
N ASP A 286 -13.39 -11.25 8.25
CA ASP A 286 -14.10 -11.97 7.18
C ASP A 286 -13.61 -11.54 5.79
N TYR A 287 -13.45 -10.23 5.57
CA TYR A 287 -12.93 -9.66 4.32
C TYR A 287 -11.49 -9.17 4.42
N ILE A 288 -11.06 -8.68 5.59
CA ILE A 288 -9.79 -7.97 5.77
C ILE A 288 -8.93 -8.71 6.79
N GLN A 289 -7.74 -9.15 6.42
CA GLN A 289 -6.76 -9.70 7.37
C GLN A 289 -5.82 -8.58 7.84
N PRO A 290 -5.27 -8.63 9.06
CA PRO A 290 -4.20 -7.71 9.42
C PRO A 290 -2.90 -8.01 8.66
N TYR A 291 -2.61 -9.31 8.48
CA TYR A 291 -1.44 -9.79 7.78
C TYR A 291 -1.69 -11.15 7.15
N VAL A 292 -0.80 -11.55 6.24
CA VAL A 292 -0.67 -12.94 5.78
C VAL A 292 0.75 -13.45 5.96
N ILE A 293 0.88 -14.75 6.24
CA ILE A 293 2.18 -15.41 6.40
C ILE A 293 2.37 -16.39 5.23
N LYS A 294 3.49 -16.26 4.52
CA LYS A 294 3.92 -17.21 3.50
C LYS A 294 5.18 -17.95 3.95
N GLU A 295 5.28 -19.22 3.58
CA GLU A 295 6.42 -20.07 3.92
C GLU A 295 7.24 -20.39 2.66
N PHE A 296 8.54 -20.07 2.70
CA PHE A 296 9.50 -20.34 1.65
C PHE A 296 10.63 -21.17 2.22
N GLN A 297 10.79 -22.38 1.69
CA GLN A 297 11.87 -23.29 2.13
C GLN A 297 11.91 -23.53 3.66
N GLY A 298 10.77 -23.43 4.35
CA GLY A 298 10.67 -23.62 5.80
C GLY A 298 10.86 -22.34 6.64
N GLN A 299 11.24 -21.23 6.01
CA GLN A 299 11.26 -19.90 6.64
C GLN A 299 9.94 -19.16 6.35
N LYS A 300 9.48 -18.36 7.30
CA LYS A 300 8.23 -17.60 7.19
C LYS A 300 8.53 -16.14 6.90
N VAL A 301 7.70 -15.54 6.05
CA VAL A 301 7.69 -14.10 5.75
C VAL A 301 6.27 -13.60 5.97
N ALA A 302 6.13 -12.54 6.76
CA ALA A 302 4.83 -11.90 7.03
C ALA A 302 4.65 -10.65 6.16
N PHE A 303 3.41 -10.44 5.71
CA PHE A 303 3.00 -9.29 4.91
C PHE A 303 1.88 -8.58 5.67
N ILE A 304 2.18 -7.44 6.28
CA ILE A 304 1.27 -6.66 7.14
C ILE A 304 0.69 -5.52 6.31
N GLY A 305 -0.64 -5.39 6.26
CA GLY A 305 -1.30 -4.30 5.54
C GLY A 305 -1.38 -3.01 6.38
N ILE A 306 -1.18 -1.83 5.79
CA ILE A 306 -1.44 -0.54 6.47
C ILE A 306 -2.09 0.42 5.47
N ASP A 307 -3.22 1.02 5.83
CA ASP A 307 -3.91 2.07 5.08
C ASP A 307 -3.66 3.47 5.71
N ILE A 308 -3.83 4.55 4.95
CA ILE A 308 -3.67 5.94 5.39
C ILE A 308 -4.89 6.42 6.19
N ALA A 309 -4.85 6.27 7.51
CA ALA A 309 -6.02 6.37 8.39
C ALA A 309 -6.79 7.69 8.26
N GLN A 310 -6.10 8.83 8.35
CA GLN A 310 -6.77 10.14 8.34
C GLN A 310 -7.32 10.49 6.96
N LYS A 311 -6.58 10.18 5.89
CA LYS A 311 -7.05 10.43 4.52
C LYS A 311 -8.26 9.56 4.21
N THR A 312 -8.23 8.27 4.51
CA THR A 312 -9.39 7.40 4.27
C THR A 312 -10.61 7.85 5.07
N ARG A 313 -10.43 8.19 6.35
CA ARG A 313 -11.54 8.62 7.22
C ARG A 313 -12.24 9.90 6.76
N PHE A 314 -11.49 10.86 6.21
CA PHE A 314 -12.03 12.20 5.93
C PHE A 314 -12.19 12.52 4.45
N SER A 315 -11.48 11.79 3.59
CA SER A 315 -11.48 12.03 2.15
C SER A 315 -12.14 10.91 1.34
N SER A 316 -12.68 9.90 2.04
CA SER A 316 -13.47 8.82 1.46
C SER A 316 -14.76 8.61 2.28
N GLN A 317 -15.48 7.49 2.11
CA GLN A 317 -16.79 7.27 2.73
C GLN A 317 -16.93 5.98 3.56
N PRO A 318 -15.95 5.62 4.43
CA PRO A 318 -16.12 4.46 5.29
C PRO A 318 -17.29 4.63 6.27
N LEU A 319 -17.88 3.52 6.72
CA LEU A 319 -18.89 3.56 7.78
C LEU A 319 -18.31 4.21 9.05
N PRO A 320 -19.10 4.99 9.81
CA PRO A 320 -18.66 5.54 11.10
C PRO A 320 -18.22 4.48 12.12
N THR A 321 -18.64 3.23 11.91
CA THR A 321 -18.32 2.07 12.74
C THR A 321 -17.02 1.37 12.34
N THR A 322 -16.40 1.78 11.23
CA THR A 322 -15.12 1.26 10.77
C THR A 322 -14.01 2.14 11.31
N GLN A 323 -13.17 1.54 12.17
CA GLN A 323 -12.11 2.27 12.86
C GLN A 323 -10.83 2.24 12.03
N PHE A 324 -10.14 3.37 11.99
CA PHE A 324 -8.81 3.50 11.42
C PHE A 324 -7.84 3.84 12.55
N LEU A 325 -6.94 2.92 12.85
CA LEU A 325 -5.94 3.02 13.91
C LEU A 325 -4.67 3.72 13.40
N ASP A 326 -3.84 4.22 14.33
CA ASP A 326 -2.56 4.85 14.00
C ASP A 326 -1.63 3.87 13.28
N GLU A 327 -1.01 4.33 12.19
CA GLU A 327 -0.21 3.52 11.29
C GLU A 327 1.06 2.98 11.97
N VAL A 328 1.77 3.82 12.74
CA VAL A 328 3.04 3.46 13.39
C VAL A 328 2.80 2.53 14.57
N GLU A 329 1.85 2.88 15.45
CA GLU A 329 1.49 2.06 16.62
C GLU A 329 0.99 0.68 16.18
N THR A 330 0.17 0.62 15.12
CA THR A 330 -0.37 -0.65 14.62
C THR A 330 0.71 -1.49 13.94
N ALA A 331 1.56 -0.90 13.09
CA ALA A 331 2.66 -1.62 12.45
C ALA A 331 3.59 -2.23 13.50
N GLN A 332 4.00 -1.46 14.51
CA GLN A 332 4.84 -1.96 15.60
C GLN A 332 4.17 -3.09 16.39
N ALA A 333 2.88 -2.98 16.70
CA ALA A 333 2.16 -4.00 17.45
C ALA A 333 2.13 -5.36 16.72
N TYR A 334 1.91 -5.36 15.41
CA TYR A 334 1.90 -6.60 14.64
C TYR A 334 3.31 -7.14 14.36
N VAL A 335 4.32 -6.27 14.20
CA VAL A 335 5.72 -6.71 14.17
C VAL A 335 6.06 -7.45 15.47
N ASP A 336 5.76 -6.86 16.63
CA ASP A 336 6.02 -7.47 17.94
C ASP A 336 5.29 -8.82 18.10
N GLU A 337 4.04 -8.91 17.64
CA GLU A 337 3.26 -10.15 17.66
C GLU A 337 3.94 -11.25 16.81
N LEU A 338 4.37 -10.91 15.59
CA LEU A 338 4.98 -11.84 14.65
C LEU A 338 6.38 -12.29 15.12
N SER A 339 7.20 -11.38 15.65
CA SER A 339 8.47 -11.73 16.27
C SER A 339 8.29 -12.62 17.50
N ALA A 340 7.25 -12.41 18.31
CA ALA A 340 6.91 -13.31 19.42
C ALA A 340 6.51 -14.73 18.95
N MET A 341 6.06 -14.86 17.70
CA MET A 341 5.80 -16.13 17.02
C MET A 341 7.04 -16.72 16.32
N GLY A 342 8.20 -16.05 16.37
CA GLY A 342 9.43 -16.44 15.70
C GLY A 342 9.40 -16.19 14.18
N ILE A 343 8.70 -15.15 13.75
CA ILE A 343 8.65 -14.70 12.35
C ILE A 343 9.30 -13.32 12.32
N ASP A 344 10.55 -13.29 11.84
CA ASP A 344 11.36 -12.06 11.86
C ASP A 344 11.56 -11.45 10.48
N ASN A 345 11.14 -12.13 9.39
CA ASN A 345 11.16 -11.54 8.05
C ASN A 345 9.83 -10.79 7.81
N ILE A 346 9.85 -9.46 7.86
CA ILE A 346 8.64 -8.62 7.87
C ILE A 346 8.58 -7.66 6.67
N VAL A 347 7.52 -7.80 5.88
CA VAL A 347 7.15 -6.89 4.80
C VAL A 347 5.90 -6.10 5.21
N LEU A 348 5.97 -4.76 5.18
CA LEU A 348 4.79 -3.92 5.23
C LEU A 348 4.30 -3.70 3.79
N VAL A 349 3.01 -3.96 3.54
CA VAL A 349 2.32 -3.61 2.30
C VAL A 349 1.41 -2.43 2.62
N THR A 350 1.83 -1.24 2.22
CA THR A 350 1.25 0.01 2.72
C THR A 350 0.56 0.78 1.62
N HIS A 351 -0.48 1.51 1.99
CA HIS A 351 -1.08 2.57 1.19
C HIS A 351 -1.00 3.87 1.99
N TYR A 352 0.23 4.28 2.32
CA TYR A 352 0.48 5.35 3.28
C TYR A 352 1.13 6.59 2.67
N GLY A 353 1.74 6.45 1.50
CA GLY A 353 2.47 7.50 0.80
C GLY A 353 3.98 7.42 1.07
N TYR A 354 4.78 7.61 0.03
CA TYR A 354 6.22 7.35 0.01
C TYR A 354 7.02 8.05 1.13
N GLU A 355 6.76 9.34 1.39
CA GLU A 355 7.44 10.04 2.49
C GLU A 355 7.01 9.53 3.87
N ASN A 356 5.75 9.12 3.99
CA ASN A 356 5.23 8.51 5.22
C ASN A 356 5.80 7.10 5.41
N ASP A 357 5.97 6.32 4.34
CA ASP A 357 6.63 5.00 4.37
C ASP A 357 8.08 5.13 4.85
N LEU A 358 8.83 6.13 4.37
CA LEU A 358 10.19 6.42 4.85
C LEU A 358 10.22 6.83 6.33
N ALA A 359 9.21 7.55 6.80
CA ALA A 359 9.08 7.91 8.21
C ALA A 359 8.69 6.71 9.08
N LEU A 360 7.75 5.89 8.60
CA LEU A 360 7.27 4.65 9.23
C LEU A 360 8.42 3.66 9.42
N ALA A 361 9.21 3.43 8.36
CA ALA A 361 10.40 2.57 8.44
C ALA A 361 11.29 2.97 9.63
N ARG A 362 11.64 4.26 9.74
CA ARG A 362 12.53 4.78 10.80
C ARG A 362 11.91 4.76 12.20
N ALA A 363 10.59 4.64 12.30
CA ALA A 363 9.85 4.67 13.55
C ALA A 363 9.59 3.27 14.13
N VAL A 364 9.64 2.22 13.30
CA VAL A 364 9.30 0.83 13.66
C VAL A 364 10.55 -0.03 13.74
N THR A 365 10.62 -0.95 14.69
CA THR A 365 11.70 -1.97 14.80
C THR A 365 11.35 -3.20 13.95
N GLY A 366 12.33 -4.03 13.58
CA GLY A 366 12.07 -5.33 12.93
C GLY A 366 11.38 -5.34 11.56
N VAL A 367 11.09 -4.19 10.96
CA VAL A 367 10.63 -4.09 9.56
C VAL A 367 11.83 -4.21 8.61
N ASP A 368 11.66 -4.97 7.53
CA ASP A 368 12.68 -5.20 6.50
C ASP A 368 12.37 -4.52 5.16
N VAL A 369 11.10 -4.52 4.75
CA VAL A 369 10.68 -4.06 3.43
C VAL A 369 9.36 -3.32 3.55
N ILE A 370 9.20 -2.23 2.78
CA ILE A 370 7.93 -1.55 2.59
C ILE A 370 7.60 -1.52 1.09
N VAL A 371 6.44 -2.07 0.72
CA VAL A 371 5.86 -2.00 -0.62
C VAL A 371 4.65 -1.07 -0.55
N GLY A 372 4.81 0.16 -1.03
CA GLY A 372 3.88 1.27 -0.81
C GLY A 372 2.99 1.66 -2.00
N GLY A 373 2.02 2.53 -1.71
CA GLY A 373 1.12 3.23 -2.66
C GLY A 373 0.74 4.64 -2.17
N ASP A 374 -0.39 5.18 -2.63
CA ASP A 374 -1.02 6.48 -2.28
C ASP A 374 -0.40 7.71 -2.97
N SER A 375 0.92 7.86 -2.89
CA SER A 375 1.62 9.07 -3.35
C SER A 375 2.02 9.06 -4.82
N HIS A 376 1.64 8.01 -5.57
CA HIS A 376 1.91 7.86 -7.01
C HIS A 376 3.40 8.05 -7.34
N THR A 377 4.31 7.52 -6.53
CA THR A 377 5.72 7.86 -6.64
C THR A 377 6.42 6.95 -7.65
N LEU A 378 7.01 7.56 -8.69
CA LEU A 378 7.88 6.85 -9.62
C LEU A 378 9.30 6.77 -9.04
N LEU A 379 9.75 5.56 -8.75
CA LEU A 379 11.13 5.30 -8.30
C LEU A 379 11.95 4.68 -9.44
N GLY A 380 13.27 4.91 -9.41
CA GLY A 380 14.23 4.45 -10.40
C GLY A 380 14.71 5.56 -11.35
N ASN A 381 15.59 5.21 -12.29
CA ASN A 381 16.25 6.17 -13.19
C ASN A 381 15.42 6.58 -14.41
N LEU A 382 14.10 6.41 -14.36
CA LEU A 382 13.19 6.71 -15.47
C LEU A 382 13.08 8.23 -15.76
N GLY A 383 13.62 9.08 -14.88
CA GLY A 383 13.78 10.51 -15.11
C GLY A 383 14.68 10.85 -16.30
N GLU A 384 15.61 9.97 -16.65
CA GLU A 384 16.44 10.11 -17.86
C GLU A 384 15.60 10.09 -19.15
N TYR A 385 14.37 9.58 -19.09
CA TYR A 385 13.46 9.46 -20.22
C TYR A 385 12.34 10.50 -20.25
N GLY A 386 12.43 11.53 -19.40
CA GLY A 386 11.44 12.60 -19.29
C GLY A 386 10.24 12.27 -18.39
N LEU A 387 10.35 11.25 -17.54
CA LEU A 387 9.32 10.87 -16.57
C LEU A 387 9.60 11.47 -15.18
N PRO A 388 8.58 11.68 -14.32
CA PRO A 388 8.74 12.37 -13.04
C PRO A 388 9.28 11.45 -11.94
N ALA A 389 10.49 10.90 -12.11
CA ALA A 389 11.12 10.05 -11.10
C ALA A 389 11.53 10.86 -9.85
N ALA A 390 11.28 10.29 -8.67
CA ALA A 390 11.41 10.97 -7.37
C ALA A 390 12.49 10.38 -6.45
N GLY A 391 13.04 9.20 -6.75
CA GLY A 391 14.04 8.54 -5.92
C GLY A 391 14.57 7.24 -6.53
N ASP A 392 15.50 6.61 -5.83
CA ASP A 392 16.09 5.33 -6.24
C ASP A 392 15.08 4.17 -6.08
N TYR A 393 15.24 3.13 -6.89
CA TYR A 393 14.49 1.87 -6.74
C TYR A 393 15.46 0.71 -6.42
N PRO A 394 15.31 0.02 -5.28
CA PRO A 394 14.57 0.46 -4.10
C PRO A 394 15.22 1.70 -3.47
N THR A 395 14.46 2.47 -2.71
CA THR A 395 15.05 3.45 -1.80
C THR A 395 15.47 2.75 -0.52
N LEU A 396 16.72 2.96 -0.11
CA LEU A 396 17.27 2.37 1.12
C LEU A 396 17.14 3.34 2.28
N THR A 397 16.63 2.84 3.41
CA THR A 397 16.64 3.57 4.68
C THR A 397 16.96 2.62 5.84
N LEU A 398 16.84 3.09 7.08
CA LEU A 398 17.07 2.28 8.27
C LEU A 398 15.80 2.22 9.11
N ASN A 399 15.57 1.09 9.77
CA ASN A 399 14.54 0.97 10.79
C ASN A 399 14.99 1.55 12.13
N ALA A 400 14.13 1.49 13.17
CA ALA A 400 14.45 2.01 14.49
C ALA A 400 15.60 1.26 15.21
N ASP A 401 15.90 0.02 14.82
CA ASP A 401 17.04 -0.77 15.31
C ASP A 401 18.36 -0.38 14.63
N GLY A 402 18.28 0.36 13.52
CA GLY A 402 19.42 0.70 12.66
C GLY A 402 19.71 -0.34 11.57
N ASP A 403 18.80 -1.28 11.33
CA ASP A 403 18.92 -2.28 10.27
C ASP A 403 18.41 -1.73 8.92
N PRO A 404 18.93 -2.22 7.76
CA PRO A 404 18.50 -1.76 6.44
C PRO A 404 17.03 -2.08 6.13
N VAL A 405 16.33 -1.11 5.54
CA VAL A 405 14.96 -1.26 5.02
C VAL A 405 14.91 -0.86 3.56
N CYS A 406 14.20 -1.64 2.75
CA CYS A 406 13.98 -1.39 1.34
C CYS A 406 12.57 -0.87 1.11
N VAL A 407 12.43 0.35 0.59
CA VAL A 407 11.14 0.98 0.30
C VAL A 407 10.95 1.07 -1.21
N VAL A 408 9.80 0.58 -1.70
CA VAL A 408 9.45 0.58 -3.12
C VAL A 408 8.04 1.08 -3.37
N GLN A 409 7.85 1.75 -4.51
CA GLN A 409 6.57 2.04 -5.17
C GLN A 409 6.73 1.82 -6.68
N ALA A 410 5.64 1.57 -7.38
CA ALA A 410 5.57 1.31 -8.81
C ALA A 410 4.67 2.34 -9.52
N TRP A 411 4.87 3.61 -9.20
CA TRP A 411 4.20 4.75 -9.82
C TRP A 411 2.67 4.71 -9.70
N GLN A 412 1.93 4.65 -10.81
CA GLN A 412 0.46 4.68 -10.83
C GLN A 412 -0.09 4.18 -12.17
N TYR A 413 -1.40 3.97 -12.22
CA TYR A 413 -2.21 3.80 -13.44
C TYR A 413 -1.79 2.63 -14.33
N SER A 414 -1.37 1.52 -13.72
CA SER A 414 -0.91 0.30 -14.40
C SER A 414 0.31 0.50 -15.32
N GLN A 415 1.08 1.57 -15.14
CA GLN A 415 2.19 1.94 -16.04
C GLN A 415 3.49 1.17 -15.78
N VAL A 416 3.70 0.75 -14.53
CA VAL A 416 4.94 0.11 -14.07
C VAL A 416 4.60 -1.17 -13.31
N VAL A 417 5.40 -2.22 -13.50
CA VAL A 417 5.47 -3.36 -12.59
C VAL A 417 6.82 -3.30 -11.89
N GLY A 418 6.81 -3.16 -10.57
CA GLY A 418 8.02 -3.25 -9.76
C GLY A 418 8.45 -4.70 -9.58
N GLU A 419 9.73 -4.98 -9.76
CA GLU A 419 10.39 -6.25 -9.40
C GLU A 419 11.41 -5.96 -8.31
N LEU A 420 11.30 -6.56 -7.13
CA LEU A 420 12.26 -6.42 -6.04
C LEU A 420 12.71 -7.79 -5.55
N ALA A 421 13.98 -8.11 -5.70
CA ALA A 421 14.60 -9.25 -5.04
C ALA A 421 15.09 -8.84 -3.65
N VAL A 422 14.70 -9.59 -2.62
CA VAL A 422 15.12 -9.37 -1.23
C VAL A 422 15.71 -10.65 -0.69
N THR A 423 16.92 -10.56 -0.16
CA THR A 423 17.62 -11.65 0.50
C THR A 423 17.67 -11.38 1.99
N PHE A 424 17.03 -12.24 2.77
CA PHE A 424 17.03 -12.22 4.23
C PHE A 424 18.13 -13.14 4.77
N ARG A 425 18.76 -12.75 5.88
CA ARG A 425 19.62 -13.59 6.70
C ARG A 425 19.34 -13.29 8.15
N GLU A 426 19.07 -14.33 8.94
CA GLU A 426 18.87 -14.19 10.39
C GLU A 426 17.77 -13.17 10.77
N GLY A 427 16.72 -13.05 9.94
CA GLY A 427 15.60 -12.12 10.17
C GLY A 427 15.90 -10.66 9.81
N GLN A 428 16.90 -10.41 8.97
CA GLN A 428 17.28 -9.06 8.51
C GLN A 428 17.59 -9.07 7.01
N VAL A 429 17.41 -7.93 6.35
CA VAL A 429 17.84 -7.74 4.94
C VAL A 429 19.37 -7.80 4.82
N GLU A 430 19.88 -8.80 4.09
CA GLU A 430 21.28 -8.86 3.65
C GLU A 430 21.49 -8.04 2.36
N THR A 431 20.59 -8.20 1.38
CA THR A 431 20.59 -7.42 0.13
C THR A 431 19.18 -7.20 -0.36
N CYS A 432 18.92 -6.06 -0.97
CA CYS A 432 17.76 -5.88 -1.83
C CYS A 432 18.11 -5.05 -3.06
N GLY A 433 17.43 -5.34 -4.16
CA GLY A 433 17.63 -4.67 -5.44
C GLY A 433 16.65 -5.18 -6.48
N GLY A 434 16.41 -4.40 -7.52
CA GLY A 434 15.47 -4.79 -8.54
C GLY A 434 15.23 -3.69 -9.57
N THR A 435 14.14 -3.83 -10.31
CA THR A 435 13.87 -3.03 -11.50
C THR A 435 12.40 -2.58 -11.51
N PRO A 436 12.12 -1.28 -11.64
CA PRO A 436 10.79 -0.79 -11.98
C PRO A 436 10.61 -0.89 -13.50
N HIS A 437 9.75 -1.82 -13.96
CA HIS A 437 9.55 -2.07 -15.39
C HIS A 437 8.45 -1.19 -15.97
N LEU A 438 8.81 -0.17 -16.73
CA LEU A 438 7.89 0.63 -17.54
C LEU A 438 7.33 -0.22 -18.69
N LEU A 439 6.01 -0.32 -18.76
CA LEU A 439 5.31 -1.17 -19.71
C LEU A 439 5.02 -0.40 -21.00
N VAL A 440 5.89 -0.49 -21.99
CA VAL A 440 5.81 0.28 -23.24
C VAL A 440 5.14 -0.53 -24.34
N GLY A 441 4.32 0.12 -25.18
CA GLY A 441 3.79 -0.44 -26.41
C GLY A 441 4.72 -0.22 -27.61
N ASP A 442 4.60 -1.02 -28.66
CA ASP A 442 5.47 -0.97 -29.85
C ASP A 442 5.04 0.04 -30.93
N ASN A 443 3.97 0.80 -30.65
CA ASN A 443 3.41 1.82 -31.53
C ASN A 443 4.05 3.19 -31.23
N PHE A 444 5.26 3.42 -31.76
CA PHE A 444 5.99 4.67 -31.61
C PHE A 444 5.54 5.70 -32.64
N GLN A 445 5.23 6.91 -32.19
CA GLN A 445 4.69 7.97 -33.03
C GLN A 445 5.43 9.30 -32.86
N ARG A 446 5.51 10.07 -33.95
CA ARG A 446 5.89 11.47 -33.91
C ARG A 446 4.90 12.26 -34.77
N ASN A 447 4.35 13.34 -34.23
CA ASN A 447 3.31 14.13 -34.90
C ASN A 447 2.12 13.28 -35.38
N ARG A 448 1.68 12.31 -34.55
CA ARG A 448 0.60 11.35 -34.84
C ARG A 448 0.84 10.40 -36.02
N LEU A 449 2.08 10.31 -36.51
CA LEU A 449 2.49 9.37 -37.55
C LEU A 449 3.42 8.32 -36.94
N LEU A 450 3.26 7.08 -37.37
CA LEU A 450 4.17 5.99 -37.01
C LEU A 450 5.61 6.35 -37.39
N ILE A 451 6.54 6.14 -36.47
CA ILE A 451 7.96 6.30 -36.74
C ILE A 451 8.42 5.15 -37.66
N PRO A 452 8.95 5.46 -38.86
CA PRO A 452 9.41 4.44 -39.80
C PRO A 452 10.82 3.94 -39.45
N GLU A 453 11.27 2.91 -40.17
CA GLU A 453 12.67 2.50 -40.16
C GLU A 453 13.58 3.59 -40.79
N PRO A 454 14.84 3.73 -40.34
CA PRO A 454 15.54 2.90 -39.35
C PRO A 454 15.35 3.34 -37.88
N GLU A 455 14.67 4.47 -37.65
CA GLU A 455 14.53 5.05 -36.31
C GLU A 455 13.71 4.17 -35.36
N ARG A 456 12.71 3.46 -35.88
CA ARG A 456 11.97 2.47 -35.09
C ARG A 456 12.89 1.39 -34.51
N SER A 457 13.82 0.86 -35.29
CA SER A 457 14.82 -0.10 -34.80
C SER A 457 15.79 0.51 -33.80
N GLU A 458 16.14 1.78 -33.95
CA GLU A 458 16.95 2.54 -32.97
C GLU A 458 16.23 2.62 -31.61
N ILE A 459 14.94 2.99 -31.60
CA ILE A 459 14.11 3.04 -30.39
C ILE A 459 14.06 1.68 -29.69
N LEU A 460 13.79 0.60 -30.46
CA LEU A 460 13.73 -0.75 -29.91
C LEU A 460 15.07 -1.18 -29.29
N ALA A 461 16.19 -0.86 -29.95
CA ALA A 461 17.51 -1.17 -29.43
C ALA A 461 17.82 -0.41 -28.13
N LEU A 462 17.40 0.86 -28.02
CA LEU A 462 17.56 1.65 -26.79
C LEU A 462 16.69 1.11 -25.66
N ILE A 463 15.44 0.70 -25.94
CA ILE A 463 14.58 0.03 -24.96
C ILE A 463 15.23 -1.27 -24.47
N GLU A 464 15.83 -2.07 -25.35
CA GLU A 464 16.48 -3.34 -24.97
C GLU A 464 17.75 -3.14 -24.12
N MET A 465 18.39 -1.97 -24.18
CA MET A 465 19.60 -1.66 -23.42
C MET A 465 19.33 -1.34 -21.95
N ASP A 466 18.13 -0.88 -21.60
CA ASP A 466 17.77 -0.55 -20.22
C ASP A 466 16.70 -1.52 -19.69
N PRO A 467 16.99 -2.31 -18.63
CA PRO A 467 16.05 -3.28 -18.11
C PRO A 467 14.77 -2.67 -17.52
N SER A 468 14.76 -1.38 -17.18
CA SER A 468 13.57 -0.65 -16.72
C SER A 468 12.59 -0.33 -17.85
N LEU A 469 13.00 -0.47 -19.12
CA LEU A 469 12.14 -0.31 -20.27
C LEU A 469 11.79 -1.67 -20.87
N GLY A 470 10.53 -1.87 -21.24
CA GLY A 470 10.12 -3.09 -21.92
C GLY A 470 8.98 -2.85 -22.90
N VAL A 471 9.18 -3.29 -24.15
CA VAL A 471 8.03 -3.49 -25.04
C VAL A 471 7.26 -4.71 -24.55
N VAL A 472 6.05 -4.49 -24.03
CA VAL A 472 5.21 -5.54 -23.46
C VAL A 472 3.98 -5.76 -24.33
N ILE A 473 3.85 -6.97 -24.84
CA ILE A 473 2.66 -7.42 -25.57
C ILE A 473 1.54 -7.68 -24.56
N PRO A 474 0.33 -7.10 -24.73
CA PRO A 474 -0.82 -7.37 -23.88
C PRO A 474 -1.15 -8.87 -23.73
N ASP A 475 -1.52 -9.31 -22.53
CA ASP A 475 -1.98 -10.68 -22.29
C ASP A 475 -3.31 -10.88 -23.04
N PRO A 476 -3.43 -11.89 -23.91
CA PRO A 476 -4.60 -12.02 -24.79
C PRO A 476 -5.89 -12.33 -24.03
N THR A 477 -5.81 -12.93 -22.83
CA THR A 477 -7.00 -13.20 -22.01
C THR A 477 -7.46 -11.92 -21.31
N ALA A 478 -6.52 -11.18 -20.71
CA ALA A 478 -6.83 -9.89 -20.09
C ALA A 478 -7.33 -8.86 -21.12
N GLU A 479 -6.73 -8.83 -22.32
CA GLU A 479 -7.16 -7.96 -23.42
C GLU A 479 -8.59 -8.27 -23.87
N ALA A 480 -8.98 -9.55 -23.93
CA ALA A 480 -10.33 -9.94 -24.30
C ALA A 480 -11.38 -9.50 -23.27
N ILE A 481 -11.07 -9.62 -21.97
CA ILE A 481 -11.93 -9.13 -20.89
C ILE A 481 -12.03 -7.60 -20.95
N LEU A 482 -10.90 -6.91 -21.09
CA LEU A 482 -10.87 -5.46 -21.21
C LEU A 482 -11.71 -4.97 -22.39
N ALA A 483 -11.65 -5.66 -23.54
CA ALA A 483 -12.39 -5.28 -24.74
C ALA A 483 -13.92 -5.33 -24.53
N GLU A 484 -14.43 -6.25 -23.72
CA GLU A 484 -15.87 -6.34 -23.41
C GLU A 484 -16.36 -5.15 -22.59
N TYR A 485 -15.60 -4.77 -21.56
CA TYR A 485 -15.90 -3.59 -20.76
C TYR A 485 -15.67 -2.29 -21.56
N ALA A 486 -14.59 -2.22 -22.34
CA ALA A 486 -14.27 -1.06 -23.16
C ALA A 486 -15.35 -0.76 -24.20
N ALA A 487 -15.93 -1.78 -24.84
CA ALA A 487 -17.03 -1.58 -25.79
C ALA A 487 -18.26 -0.92 -25.15
N GLN A 488 -18.58 -1.28 -23.90
CA GLN A 488 -19.69 -0.68 -23.15
C GLN A 488 -19.36 0.75 -22.70
N VAL A 489 -18.11 1.01 -22.28
CA VAL A 489 -17.62 2.36 -21.99
C VAL A 489 -17.68 3.25 -23.23
N ASP A 490 -17.22 2.75 -24.38
CA ASP A 490 -17.21 3.49 -25.65
C ASP A 490 -18.62 3.86 -26.11
N GLU A 491 -19.58 2.93 -26.01
CA GLU A 491 -20.98 3.18 -26.39
C GLU A 491 -21.60 4.29 -25.53
N LEU A 492 -21.43 4.23 -24.21
CA LEU A 492 -22.02 5.21 -23.29
C LEU A 492 -21.28 6.55 -23.30
N SER A 493 -19.95 6.53 -23.39
CA SER A 493 -19.13 7.74 -23.31
C SER A 493 -19.31 8.70 -24.50
N GLN A 494 -19.80 8.21 -25.64
CA GLN A 494 -19.98 8.98 -26.87
C GLN A 494 -21.33 9.71 -26.96
N GLU A 495 -22.26 9.45 -26.05
CA GLU A 495 -23.55 10.14 -26.06
C GLU A 495 -23.35 11.64 -25.82
N VAL A 496 -23.74 12.47 -26.81
CA VAL A 496 -23.66 13.93 -26.73
C VAL A 496 -24.77 14.46 -25.85
N ILE A 497 -24.39 15.21 -24.83
CA ILE A 497 -25.28 15.76 -23.79
C ILE A 497 -25.32 17.28 -23.79
N GLY A 498 -24.49 17.95 -24.61
CA GLY A 498 -24.45 19.40 -24.78
C GLY A 498 -23.36 19.83 -25.75
N VAL A 499 -23.18 21.14 -25.94
CA VAL A 499 -22.10 21.70 -26.78
C VAL A 499 -21.43 22.88 -26.06
N ALA A 500 -20.13 22.84 -25.81
CA ALA A 500 -19.39 23.98 -25.29
C ALA A 500 -19.13 25.00 -26.42
N ALA A 501 -19.60 26.24 -26.25
CA ALA A 501 -19.48 27.29 -27.25
C ALA A 501 -18.07 27.89 -27.38
N GLU A 502 -17.22 27.63 -26.40
CA GLU A 502 -15.80 28.01 -26.34
C GLU A 502 -15.07 26.99 -25.44
N VAL A 503 -13.74 27.07 -25.38
CA VAL A 503 -12.98 26.26 -24.41
C VAL A 503 -13.24 26.77 -22.99
N ILE A 504 -13.77 25.89 -22.12
CA ILE A 504 -14.09 26.22 -20.74
C ILE A 504 -12.93 25.75 -19.86
N CYS A 505 -11.96 26.65 -19.66
CA CYS A 505 -10.69 26.38 -18.99
C CYS A 505 -10.86 25.98 -17.53
N GLU A 506 -10.11 24.94 -17.13
CA GLU A 506 -9.96 24.53 -15.75
C GLU A 506 -8.79 25.28 -15.08
N ARG A 507 -8.99 25.68 -13.82
CA ARG A 507 -7.95 26.27 -12.98
C ARG A 507 -8.34 26.08 -11.52
N ARG A 508 -7.51 25.37 -10.74
CA ARG A 508 -7.78 25.12 -9.31
C ARG A 508 -7.65 26.34 -8.42
N VAL A 509 -6.64 27.17 -8.71
CA VAL A 509 -6.35 28.42 -8.00
C VAL A 509 -5.99 29.44 -9.06
N PRO A 510 -6.56 30.66 -9.08
CA PRO A 510 -6.43 31.58 -10.20
C PRO A 510 -5.00 31.73 -10.76
N THR A 511 -4.01 31.92 -9.88
CA THR A 511 -2.60 32.15 -10.28
C THR A 511 -1.71 30.92 -10.29
N LEU A 512 -2.23 29.70 -10.09
CA LEU A 512 -1.41 28.48 -10.19
C LEU A 512 -1.53 27.89 -11.60
N PRO A 513 -0.46 27.96 -12.43
CA PRO A 513 -0.55 27.54 -13.82
C PRO A 513 -0.92 26.07 -13.93
N ARG A 514 -1.96 25.79 -14.72
CA ARG A 514 -2.38 24.44 -15.11
C ARG A 514 -2.87 24.51 -16.55
N GLY A 515 -2.20 23.78 -17.43
CA GLY A 515 -2.50 23.75 -18.87
C GLY A 515 -1.65 24.70 -19.72
N SER A 516 -1.95 24.73 -21.01
CA SER A 516 -1.33 25.58 -22.03
C SER A 516 -2.42 26.30 -22.83
N ALA A 517 -2.04 27.22 -23.74
CA ALA A 517 -2.97 27.92 -24.61
C ALA A 517 -3.98 26.94 -25.27
N PRO A 518 -5.30 27.23 -25.23
CA PRO A 518 -5.91 28.52 -24.90
C PRO A 518 -6.17 28.78 -23.41
N CYS A 519 -5.74 27.92 -22.49
CA CYS A 519 -5.93 28.05 -21.04
C CYS A 519 -4.66 28.50 -20.29
N ASP A 520 -3.84 29.34 -20.94
CA ASP A 520 -2.70 29.96 -20.28
C ASP A 520 -3.14 31.09 -19.32
N ASP A 521 -2.17 31.70 -18.67
CA ASP A 521 -2.39 32.76 -17.67
C ASP A 521 -3.05 34.03 -18.24
N ASN A 522 -3.11 34.19 -19.56
CA ASN A 522 -3.77 35.32 -20.22
C ASN A 522 -5.14 34.93 -20.81
N ALA A 523 -5.66 33.74 -20.49
CA ALA A 523 -6.94 33.27 -21.01
C ALA A 523 -8.10 34.16 -20.55
N VAL A 524 -8.86 34.67 -21.52
CA VAL A 524 -10.08 35.45 -21.32
C VAL A 524 -11.21 34.81 -22.11
N SER A 525 -12.32 34.50 -21.44
CA SER A 525 -13.51 33.93 -22.08
C SER A 525 -14.27 34.96 -22.94
N PHE A 526 -15.20 34.50 -23.77
CA PHE A 526 -16.11 35.39 -24.52
C PHE A 526 -17.00 36.25 -23.60
N SER A 527 -17.24 35.80 -22.38
CA SER A 527 -17.96 36.56 -21.36
C SER A 527 -17.10 37.64 -20.68
N GLY A 528 -15.80 37.68 -20.98
CA GLY A 528 -14.82 38.59 -20.40
C GLY A 528 -14.26 38.13 -19.05
N ALA A 529 -14.52 36.89 -18.62
CA ALA A 529 -13.93 36.33 -17.40
C ALA A 529 -12.44 36.01 -17.65
N GLU A 530 -11.60 36.31 -16.67
CA GLU A 530 -10.14 36.19 -16.77
C GLU A 530 -9.66 35.05 -15.86
N LEU A 531 -8.92 34.07 -16.40
CA LEU A 531 -8.54 32.87 -15.65
C LEU A 531 -7.67 33.18 -14.43
N ASN A 532 -6.78 34.17 -14.54
CA ASN A 532 -5.88 34.63 -13.48
C ASN A 532 -6.56 35.48 -12.38
N VAL A 533 -7.81 35.87 -12.59
CA VAL A 533 -8.59 36.67 -11.62
C VAL A 533 -9.75 35.86 -11.09
N ASN A 534 -10.62 35.39 -11.99
CA ASN A 534 -11.85 34.70 -11.67
C ASN A 534 -11.62 33.21 -11.36
N GLY A 535 -10.48 32.64 -11.76
CA GLY A 535 -10.20 31.22 -11.60
C GLY A 535 -10.90 30.35 -12.65
N GLY A 536 -11.02 29.05 -12.37
CA GLY A 536 -11.46 28.07 -13.34
C GLY A 536 -12.89 28.28 -13.84
N PHE A 537 -13.03 28.38 -15.16
CA PHE A 537 -14.32 28.52 -15.83
C PHE A 537 -15.14 27.24 -15.67
N SER A 538 -14.51 26.06 -15.75
CA SER A 538 -15.22 24.79 -15.60
C SER A 538 -15.68 24.57 -14.16
N GLN A 539 -14.89 24.98 -13.16
CA GLN A 539 -15.30 25.03 -11.76
C GLN A 539 -16.56 25.87 -11.54
N GLN A 540 -16.59 27.07 -12.13
CA GLN A 540 -17.76 27.95 -12.06
C GLN A 540 -19.01 27.29 -12.67
N VAL A 541 -18.89 26.73 -13.88
CA VAL A 541 -20.02 26.05 -14.53
C VAL A 541 -20.50 24.83 -13.73
N VAL A 542 -19.59 24.08 -13.10
CA VAL A 542 -19.97 22.97 -12.22
C VAL A 542 -20.80 23.45 -11.03
N THR A 543 -20.46 24.58 -10.41
CA THR A 543 -21.29 25.15 -9.33
C THR A 543 -22.66 25.59 -9.81
N ASP A 544 -22.78 26.10 -11.04
CA ASP A 544 -24.08 26.39 -11.65
C ASP A 544 -24.91 25.12 -11.83
N ALA A 545 -24.29 24.02 -12.27
CA ALA A 545 -24.94 22.72 -12.38
C ALA A 545 -25.42 22.19 -11.01
N PHE A 546 -24.61 22.32 -9.95
CA PHE A 546 -25.01 21.92 -8.60
C PHE A 546 -26.27 22.68 -8.16
N LEU A 547 -26.29 24.01 -8.37
CA LEU A 547 -27.42 24.86 -8.01
C LEU A 547 -28.68 24.58 -8.86
N ALA A 548 -28.48 24.23 -10.13
CA ALA A 548 -29.57 23.79 -11.01
C ALA A 548 -30.23 22.50 -10.53
N ARG A 549 -29.46 21.58 -9.92
CA ARG A 549 -29.99 20.31 -9.40
C ARG A 549 -30.50 20.37 -7.97
N ALA A 550 -29.91 21.22 -7.13
CA ALA A 550 -30.43 21.53 -5.80
C ALA A 550 -31.45 22.67 -5.88
N PHE A 551 -32.68 22.33 -6.27
CA PHE A 551 -33.75 23.31 -6.54
C PHE A 551 -34.13 24.19 -5.35
N ARG A 552 -33.75 23.79 -4.12
CA ARG A 552 -34.02 24.56 -2.90
C ARG A 552 -32.86 25.45 -2.49
N ALA A 553 -31.63 25.13 -2.91
CA ALA A 553 -30.45 25.86 -2.48
C ALA A 553 -30.47 27.31 -2.98
N ASP A 554 -29.99 28.20 -2.13
CA ASP A 554 -29.83 29.62 -2.42
C ASP A 554 -28.53 29.87 -3.20
N LEU A 555 -27.48 29.12 -2.86
CA LEU A 555 -26.14 29.23 -3.44
C LEU A 555 -25.42 27.87 -3.44
N ALA A 556 -24.37 27.76 -4.25
CA ALA A 556 -23.53 26.56 -4.34
C ALA A 556 -22.07 26.85 -3.99
N LEU A 557 -21.40 25.89 -3.38
CA LEU A 557 -19.95 25.92 -3.12
C LEU A 557 -19.29 24.60 -3.54
N GLN A 558 -18.15 24.68 -4.24
CA GLN A 558 -17.37 23.56 -4.74
C GLN A 558 -15.87 23.83 -4.58
N ASN A 559 -15.07 22.80 -4.33
CA ASN A 559 -13.62 22.89 -4.25
C ASN A 559 -12.98 22.71 -5.64
N GLY A 560 -11.90 23.43 -5.91
CA GLY A 560 -11.21 23.43 -7.20
C GLY A 560 -10.70 22.05 -7.63
N GLY A 561 -10.35 21.19 -6.67
CA GLY A 561 -9.85 19.83 -6.89
C GLY A 561 -10.92 18.83 -7.33
N GLY A 562 -12.19 19.14 -7.07
CA GLY A 562 -13.34 18.32 -7.48
C GLY A 562 -13.61 18.37 -8.99
N VAL A 563 -13.01 19.32 -9.73
CA VAL A 563 -13.15 19.47 -11.18
C VAL A 563 -11.81 19.18 -11.85
N ARG A 564 -11.79 18.24 -12.79
CA ARG A 564 -10.53 17.59 -13.20
C ARG A 564 -9.98 18.00 -14.55
N ILE A 565 -10.83 18.46 -15.48
CA ILE A 565 -10.43 18.82 -16.84
C ILE A 565 -10.99 20.15 -17.31
N THR A 566 -10.29 20.76 -18.28
CA THR A 566 -10.85 21.76 -19.20
C THR A 566 -11.89 21.11 -20.09
N ILE A 567 -13.03 21.75 -20.31
CA ILE A 567 -14.03 21.28 -21.28
C ILE A 567 -13.64 21.87 -22.65
N PRO A 568 -13.36 21.02 -23.67
CA PRO A 568 -13.02 21.51 -25.01
C PRO A 568 -14.24 22.16 -25.66
N GLU A 569 -14.00 23.08 -26.60
CA GLU A 569 -15.05 23.61 -27.48
C GLU A 569 -15.64 22.49 -28.35
N GLY A 570 -16.96 22.50 -28.55
CA GLY A 570 -17.68 21.50 -29.33
C GLY A 570 -18.51 20.55 -28.46
N ASP A 571 -18.77 19.36 -28.97
CA ASP A 571 -19.65 18.39 -28.31
C ASP A 571 -19.15 18.03 -26.91
N ILE A 572 -20.05 18.11 -25.93
CA ILE A 572 -19.87 17.61 -24.58
C ILE A 572 -20.57 16.26 -24.52
N THR A 573 -19.85 15.20 -24.17
CA THR A 573 -20.42 13.86 -24.06
C THR A 573 -20.58 13.42 -22.60
N ILE A 574 -21.28 12.31 -22.36
CA ILE A 574 -21.28 11.62 -21.06
C ILE A 574 -19.84 11.40 -20.60
N GLY A 575 -18.95 10.95 -21.51
CA GLY A 575 -17.54 10.80 -21.20
C GLY A 575 -16.87 12.09 -20.74
N THR A 576 -17.21 13.24 -21.35
CA THR A 576 -16.74 14.55 -20.87
C THR A 576 -17.22 14.84 -19.45
N ALA A 577 -18.48 14.60 -19.12
CA ALA A 577 -19.04 14.88 -17.79
C ALA A 577 -18.38 14.04 -16.68
N TYR A 578 -18.20 12.74 -16.92
CA TYR A 578 -17.59 11.85 -15.93
C TYR A 578 -16.07 11.97 -15.88
N THR A 579 -15.41 12.45 -16.93
CA THR A 579 -13.99 12.86 -16.84
C THR A 579 -13.83 14.18 -16.08
N LEU A 580 -14.80 15.09 -16.22
CA LEU A 580 -14.85 16.37 -15.50
C LEU A 580 -15.04 16.18 -13.99
N LEU A 581 -15.91 15.25 -13.59
CA LEU A 581 -16.33 14.97 -12.22
C LEU A 581 -16.20 13.46 -11.89
N PRO A 582 -14.99 12.91 -11.74
CA PRO A 582 -14.78 11.45 -11.76
C PRO A 582 -14.98 10.73 -10.42
N PHE A 583 -15.08 11.45 -9.31
CA PHE A 583 -15.39 10.86 -7.99
C PHE A 583 -16.87 10.51 -7.86
N THR A 584 -17.26 9.72 -6.88
CA THR A 584 -18.65 9.29 -6.68
C THR A 584 -19.42 10.14 -5.67
N ASN A 585 -19.16 11.46 -5.65
CA ASN A 585 -19.84 12.36 -4.73
C ASN A 585 -21.32 12.56 -5.09
N THR A 586 -22.10 12.83 -4.05
CA THR A 586 -23.50 13.26 -4.11
C THR A 586 -23.61 14.76 -3.81
N LEU A 587 -24.71 15.39 -4.20
CA LEU A 587 -25.02 16.76 -3.80
C LEU A 587 -25.66 16.78 -2.40
N VAL A 588 -25.14 17.63 -1.51
CA VAL A 588 -25.63 17.79 -0.13
C VAL A 588 -26.07 19.23 0.09
N GLU A 589 -27.29 19.42 0.60
CA GLU A 589 -27.84 20.71 1.00
C GLU A 589 -27.57 20.93 2.51
N LEU A 590 -26.95 22.06 2.85
CA LEU A 590 -26.56 22.46 4.21
C LEU A 590 -27.30 23.74 4.62
N GLU A 591 -27.97 23.74 5.78
CA GLU A 591 -28.55 24.96 6.35
C GLU A 591 -27.49 25.71 7.17
N LEU A 592 -26.96 26.80 6.61
CA LEU A 592 -25.87 27.58 7.21
C LEU A 592 -26.31 29.01 7.48
N SER A 593 -25.89 29.58 8.61
CA SER A 593 -25.91 31.05 8.78
C SER A 593 -24.95 31.72 7.79
N GLY A 594 -25.19 32.98 7.47
CA GLY A 594 -24.28 33.75 6.62
C GLY A 594 -22.85 33.78 7.17
N GLN A 595 -22.69 33.84 8.49
CA GLN A 595 -21.38 33.72 9.12
C GLN A 595 -20.74 32.34 8.85
N GLU A 596 -21.49 31.25 8.95
CA GLU A 596 -20.97 29.91 8.61
C GLU A 596 -20.62 29.80 7.12
N VAL A 597 -21.34 30.48 6.22
CA VAL A 597 -20.95 30.54 4.80
C VAL A 597 -19.59 31.22 4.62
N LEU A 598 -19.36 32.34 5.33
CA LEU A 598 -18.06 33.03 5.32
C LEU A 598 -16.95 32.14 5.90
N ASP A 599 -17.23 31.49 7.03
CA ASP A 599 -16.29 30.61 7.72
C ASP A 599 -15.92 29.40 6.86
N SER A 600 -16.87 28.80 6.14
CA SER A 600 -16.61 27.70 5.21
C SER A 600 -15.69 28.08 4.04
N ILE A 601 -15.84 29.29 3.48
CA ILE A 601 -14.94 29.78 2.42
C ILE A 601 -13.53 29.96 2.99
N GLU A 602 -13.41 30.54 4.18
CA GLU A 602 -12.14 30.72 4.88
C GLU A 602 -11.48 29.40 5.30
N ASP A 603 -12.27 28.36 5.62
CA ASP A 603 -11.77 27.01 5.91
C ASP A 603 -11.02 26.41 4.72
N GLY A 604 -11.62 26.41 3.53
CA GLY A 604 -10.98 25.91 2.31
C GLY A 604 -9.73 26.71 1.91
N LEU A 605 -9.80 28.04 2.04
CA LEU A 605 -8.65 28.93 1.78
C LEU A 605 -7.51 28.71 2.79
N ASP A 606 -7.85 28.42 4.05
CA ASP A 606 -6.85 28.14 5.09
C ASP A 606 -6.18 26.80 4.88
N PHE A 607 -6.95 25.76 4.54
CA PHE A 607 -6.40 24.44 4.24
C PHE A 607 -5.45 24.47 3.04
N TYR A 608 -5.77 25.28 2.02
CA TYR A 608 -4.86 25.59 0.92
C TYR A 608 -3.57 26.28 1.41
N ALA A 609 -3.68 27.28 2.30
CA ALA A 609 -2.56 28.12 2.73
C ALA A 609 -1.64 27.47 3.79
N SER A 610 -2.15 26.59 4.65
CA SER A 610 -1.46 26.10 5.85
C SER A 610 -0.63 24.83 5.63
N ASN A 611 -0.80 24.12 4.52
CA ASN A 611 -0.19 22.80 4.31
C ASN A 611 1.13 22.90 3.51
N PRO A 612 2.30 22.48 4.05
CA PRO A 612 3.54 22.41 3.27
C PRO A 612 3.38 21.41 2.12
N GLY A 613 3.45 21.88 0.88
CA GLY A 613 3.15 21.06 -0.31
C GLY A 613 1.76 21.28 -0.91
N GLY A 614 0.91 22.08 -0.26
CA GLY A 614 -0.32 22.71 -0.79
C GLY A 614 -1.35 21.75 -1.39
N ASN A 615 -2.38 21.38 -0.63
CA ASN A 615 -3.58 20.83 -1.25
C ASN A 615 -4.36 21.98 -1.95
N THR A 616 -3.94 22.28 -3.17
CA THR A 616 -4.58 23.26 -4.07
C THR A 616 -6.03 22.89 -4.42
N GLY A 617 -6.45 21.65 -4.13
CA GLY A 617 -7.80 21.18 -4.35
C GLY A 617 -8.85 21.90 -3.50
N ALA A 618 -8.48 22.38 -2.31
CA ALA A 618 -9.41 22.95 -1.34
C ALA A 618 -9.97 24.33 -1.72
N PHE A 619 -9.39 25.01 -2.70
CA PHE A 619 -9.76 26.39 -3.07
C PHE A 619 -11.24 26.49 -3.48
N PRO A 620 -12.03 27.43 -2.92
CA PRO A 620 -13.47 27.50 -3.13
C PRO A 620 -13.88 28.22 -4.42
N TYR A 621 -14.89 27.66 -5.09
CA TYR A 621 -15.68 28.24 -6.18
C TYR A 621 -17.14 28.25 -5.76
N GLY A 622 -17.94 29.17 -6.31
CA GLY A 622 -19.36 29.25 -5.94
C GLY A 622 -20.27 29.85 -7.01
N SER A 623 -21.54 29.44 -6.96
CA SER A 623 -22.61 30.02 -7.79
C SER A 623 -23.63 30.72 -6.91
N HIS A 624 -24.19 31.82 -7.41
CA HIS A 624 -25.05 32.74 -6.66
C HIS A 624 -24.41 33.35 -5.40
N ILE A 625 -23.09 33.34 -5.32
CA ILE A 625 -22.29 34.02 -4.30
C ILE A 625 -21.03 34.57 -4.95
N ARG A 626 -20.56 35.74 -4.52
CA ARG A 626 -19.31 36.34 -5.00
C ARG A 626 -18.59 37.17 -3.95
N TRP A 627 -17.28 37.36 -4.12
CA TRP A 627 -16.38 38.02 -3.17
C TRP A 627 -15.13 38.60 -3.84
N ASP A 628 -14.48 39.53 -3.14
CA ASP A 628 -13.11 39.97 -3.38
C ASP A 628 -12.15 39.19 -2.47
N LEU A 629 -11.03 38.69 -3.00
CA LEU A 629 -10.11 37.80 -2.28
C LEU A 629 -8.69 38.35 -2.18
N ASP A 630 -8.17 38.49 -0.95
CA ASP A 630 -6.79 38.82 -0.64
C ASP A 630 -6.14 37.75 0.25
N MET A 631 -5.34 36.88 -0.36
CA MET A 631 -4.68 35.78 0.32
C MET A 631 -3.52 36.22 1.21
N THR A 632 -3.10 37.49 1.17
CA THR A 632 -2.06 38.02 2.07
C THR A 632 -2.58 38.29 3.48
N GLN A 633 -3.90 38.29 3.67
CA GLN A 633 -4.54 38.48 4.97
C GLN A 633 -4.57 37.18 5.79
N ALA A 634 -4.74 37.33 7.10
CA ALA A 634 -4.95 36.21 8.01
C ALA A 634 -6.32 35.54 7.77
N LYS A 635 -6.46 34.26 8.15
CA LYS A 635 -7.74 33.53 8.13
C LYS A 635 -8.85 34.37 8.78
N GLY A 636 -9.99 34.45 8.10
CA GLY A 636 -11.17 35.21 8.53
C GLY A 636 -11.20 36.67 8.03
N ALA A 637 -10.16 37.11 7.32
CA ALA A 637 -10.08 38.44 6.72
C ALA A 637 -9.64 38.41 5.25
N ARG A 638 -9.57 37.23 4.62
CA ARG A 638 -9.12 37.07 3.23
C ARG A 638 -10.22 37.45 2.24
N ILE A 639 -11.49 37.19 2.59
CA ILE A 639 -12.63 37.56 1.74
C ILE A 639 -13.28 38.87 2.17
N SER A 640 -13.74 39.65 1.20
CA SER A 640 -14.49 40.90 1.41
C SER A 640 -15.53 41.12 0.31
N ALA A 641 -16.38 42.14 0.48
CA ALA A 641 -17.45 42.50 -0.46
C ALA A 641 -18.36 41.30 -0.85
N VAL A 642 -18.66 40.43 0.12
CA VAL A 642 -19.41 39.20 -0.15
C VAL A 642 -20.88 39.52 -0.43
N GLU A 643 -21.35 39.08 -1.60
CA GLU A 643 -22.73 39.27 -2.07
C GLU A 643 -23.34 37.91 -2.45
N VAL A 644 -24.65 37.77 -2.23
CA VAL A 644 -25.45 36.59 -2.63
C VAL A 644 -26.51 37.04 -3.64
N LYS A 645 -26.77 36.20 -4.64
CA LYS A 645 -27.78 36.44 -5.67
C LYS A 645 -29.08 35.78 -5.29
N ASP A 646 -30.12 36.57 -5.05
CA ASP A 646 -31.44 36.05 -4.73
C ASP A 646 -32.02 35.29 -5.94
N ARG A 647 -32.38 34.02 -5.73
CA ARG A 647 -32.83 33.11 -6.80
C ARG A 647 -34.13 33.57 -7.47
N ALA A 648 -35.02 34.23 -6.72
CA ALA A 648 -36.34 34.64 -7.22
C ALA A 648 -36.29 35.93 -8.05
N THR A 649 -35.47 36.90 -7.64
CA THR A 649 -35.36 38.22 -8.25
C THR A 649 -34.16 38.36 -9.17
N GLY A 650 -33.15 37.51 -9.03
CA GLY A 650 -31.87 37.57 -9.74
C GLY A 650 -30.98 38.74 -9.30
N MET A 651 -31.31 39.43 -8.20
CA MET A 651 -30.58 40.59 -7.73
C MET A 651 -29.48 40.20 -6.73
N TRP A 652 -28.32 40.82 -6.87
CA TRP A 652 -27.23 40.73 -5.89
C TRP A 652 -27.51 41.63 -4.69
N ALA A 653 -27.26 41.11 -3.50
CA ALA A 653 -27.29 41.87 -2.25
C ALA A 653 -26.12 41.44 -1.34
N PRO A 654 -25.63 42.33 -0.45
CA PRO A 654 -24.64 41.93 0.55
C PRO A 654 -25.13 40.73 1.37
N LEU A 655 -24.23 39.79 1.64
CA LEU A 655 -24.50 38.66 2.52
C LEU A 655 -24.82 39.17 3.94
N ASP A 656 -25.91 38.69 4.53
CA ASP A 656 -26.27 38.96 5.93
C ASP A 656 -25.71 37.83 6.82
N PRO A 657 -24.74 38.10 7.71
CA PRO A 657 -24.14 37.06 8.54
C PRO A 657 -25.13 36.33 9.45
N SER A 658 -26.27 36.94 9.75
CA SER A 658 -27.30 36.39 10.64
C SER A 658 -28.41 35.63 9.91
N GLN A 659 -28.53 35.80 8.59
CA GLN A 659 -29.51 35.09 7.78
C GLN A 659 -29.10 33.63 7.57
N THR A 660 -30.06 32.71 7.55
CA THR A 660 -29.83 31.32 7.12
C THR A 660 -29.95 31.22 5.60
N TYR A 661 -28.97 30.56 4.99
CA TYR A 661 -28.91 30.19 3.58
C TYR A 661 -28.88 28.68 3.46
N LEU A 662 -29.56 28.14 2.46
CA LEU A 662 -29.41 26.75 2.06
C LEU A 662 -28.30 26.65 1.01
N VAL A 663 -27.21 25.97 1.36
CA VAL A 663 -26.01 25.85 0.53
C VAL A 663 -25.91 24.45 -0.04
N VAL A 664 -25.82 24.31 -1.36
CA VAL A 664 -25.48 23.02 -1.97
C VAL A 664 -23.97 22.89 -2.13
N THR A 665 -23.44 21.73 -1.76
CA THR A 665 -22.05 21.34 -2.02
C THR A 665 -21.98 19.86 -2.38
N ASN A 666 -20.78 19.29 -2.53
CA ASN A 666 -20.59 17.86 -2.71
C ASN A 666 -20.43 17.13 -1.35
N SER A 667 -20.74 15.84 -1.29
CA SER A 667 -20.70 15.07 -0.03
C SER A 667 -19.31 14.95 0.60
N PHE A 668 -18.23 14.94 -0.19
CA PHE A 668 -16.86 15.02 0.34
C PHE A 668 -16.65 16.30 1.16
N LEU A 669 -17.02 17.48 0.65
CA LEU A 669 -16.90 18.74 1.40
C LEU A 669 -17.88 18.82 2.56
N ALA A 670 -19.11 18.34 2.37
CA ALA A 670 -20.11 18.30 3.45
C ALA A 670 -19.59 17.55 4.68
N ASN A 671 -18.86 16.44 4.45
CA ASN A 671 -18.27 15.62 5.50
C ASN A 671 -16.93 16.15 6.05
N GLY A 672 -16.48 17.33 5.60
CA GLY A 672 -15.27 18.00 6.07
C GLY A 672 -14.01 17.69 5.27
N GLY A 673 -14.14 17.04 4.11
CA GLY A 673 -13.06 16.90 3.14
C GLY A 673 -12.45 18.26 2.78
N ASP A 674 -11.18 18.25 2.39
CA ASP A 674 -10.39 19.48 2.09
C ASP A 674 -10.40 20.54 3.21
N GLY A 675 -10.65 20.13 4.46
CA GLY A 675 -10.58 21.01 5.63
C GLY A 675 -11.83 21.85 5.89
N TYR A 676 -12.96 21.59 5.21
CA TYR A 676 -14.23 22.31 5.37
C TYR A 676 -14.94 21.95 6.69
N ALA A 677 -14.30 22.29 7.82
CA ALA A 677 -14.76 21.95 9.17
C ALA A 677 -16.13 22.55 9.50
N THR A 678 -16.44 23.74 8.98
CA THR A 678 -17.74 24.38 9.17
C THR A 678 -18.88 23.59 8.52
N PHE A 679 -18.67 23.03 7.32
CA PHE A 679 -19.66 22.15 6.70
C PHE A 679 -19.88 20.87 7.50
N LYS A 680 -18.78 20.23 7.95
CA LYS A 680 -18.86 19.05 8.81
C LYS A 680 -19.66 19.32 10.09
N ALA A 681 -19.42 20.46 10.75
CA ALA A 681 -20.16 20.85 11.95
C ALA A 681 -21.67 21.00 11.67
N ALA A 682 -22.05 21.50 10.48
CA ALA A 682 -23.45 21.55 10.07
C ALA A 682 -24.05 20.14 9.90
N VAL A 683 -23.34 19.22 9.24
CA VAL A 683 -23.74 17.81 9.13
C VAL A 683 -23.93 17.17 10.51
N GLU A 684 -22.93 17.28 11.39
CA GLU A 684 -22.96 16.69 12.74
C GLU A 684 -24.09 17.26 13.61
N SER A 685 -24.49 18.51 13.37
CA SER A 685 -25.63 19.13 14.04
C SER A 685 -27.01 18.79 13.44
N GLY A 686 -27.05 17.92 12.42
CA GLY A 686 -28.28 17.47 11.77
C GLY A 686 -28.88 18.51 10.81
N ARG A 687 -28.08 19.46 10.32
CA ARG A 687 -28.49 20.55 9.41
C ARG A 687 -28.11 20.26 7.95
N ALA A 688 -27.95 18.99 7.60
CA ALA A 688 -27.59 18.55 6.27
C ALA A 688 -28.63 17.59 5.71
N THR A 689 -28.89 17.68 4.41
CA THR A 689 -29.70 16.73 3.65
C THR A 689 -28.91 16.28 2.43
N ASP A 690 -28.51 15.02 2.38
CA ASP A 690 -28.00 14.41 1.15
C ASP A 690 -29.16 14.21 0.17
N THR A 691 -29.01 14.74 -1.04
CA THR A 691 -30.00 14.60 -2.11
C THR A 691 -29.92 13.25 -2.81
N PHE A 692 -28.81 12.52 -2.60
CA PHE A 692 -28.41 11.31 -3.31
C PHE A 692 -28.24 11.47 -4.83
N ILE A 693 -28.23 12.72 -5.31
CA ILE A 693 -27.95 13.03 -6.70
C ILE A 693 -26.44 12.95 -6.89
N ASN A 694 -25.96 11.96 -7.65
CA ASN A 694 -24.56 11.93 -8.09
C ASN A 694 -24.24 13.23 -8.84
N TYR A 695 -23.19 13.92 -8.45
CA TYR A 695 -22.85 15.25 -8.97
C TYR A 695 -22.44 15.30 -10.46
N ALA A 696 -21.92 14.21 -11.05
CA ALA A 696 -21.57 14.08 -12.46
C ALA A 696 -22.83 13.84 -13.27
N GLN A 697 -23.71 12.95 -12.78
CA GLN A 697 -25.06 12.82 -13.31
C GLN A 697 -25.84 14.13 -13.16
N GLY A 698 -25.63 14.89 -12.08
CA GLY A 698 -26.22 16.20 -11.89
C GLY A 698 -25.77 17.21 -12.95
N PHE A 699 -24.50 17.15 -13.35
CA PHE A 699 -23.97 17.92 -14.47
C PHE A 699 -24.55 17.47 -15.82
N VAL A 700 -24.66 16.17 -16.06
CA VAL A 700 -25.35 15.62 -17.26
C VAL A 700 -26.79 16.12 -17.32
N ASP A 701 -27.53 16.01 -16.22
CA ASP A 701 -28.91 16.45 -16.12
C ASP A 701 -29.05 17.94 -16.36
N TYR A 702 -28.13 18.76 -15.84
CA TYR A 702 -28.11 20.21 -16.10
C TYR A 702 -27.99 20.50 -17.60
N LEU A 703 -27.06 19.85 -18.30
CA LEU A 703 -26.90 20.07 -19.73
C LEU A 703 -28.12 19.59 -20.54
N VAL A 704 -28.64 18.41 -20.21
CA VAL A 704 -29.73 17.79 -20.99
C VAL A 704 -31.10 18.40 -20.66
N GLN A 705 -31.40 18.62 -19.38
CA GLN A 705 -32.72 19.02 -18.90
C GLN A 705 -32.87 20.54 -18.82
N ASP A 706 -31.87 21.26 -18.30
CA ASP A 706 -31.95 22.71 -18.12
C ASP A 706 -31.50 23.46 -19.38
N LEU A 707 -30.44 22.98 -20.06
CA LEU A 707 -29.97 23.58 -21.32
C LEU A 707 -30.51 22.89 -22.58
N GLY A 708 -31.30 21.82 -22.44
CA GLY A 708 -31.93 21.12 -23.55
C GLY A 708 -30.96 20.40 -24.50
N GLY A 709 -29.77 20.03 -24.01
CA GLY A 709 -28.66 19.53 -24.83
C GLY A 709 -28.03 20.60 -25.73
N GLY A 710 -28.27 21.89 -25.43
CA GLY A 710 -27.81 23.02 -26.21
C GLY A 710 -26.42 23.52 -25.83
N ASN A 711 -26.18 24.80 -26.10
CA ASN A 711 -24.87 25.42 -25.89
C ASN A 711 -24.63 25.73 -24.40
N LEU A 712 -23.51 25.24 -23.87
CA LEU A 712 -22.90 25.64 -22.62
C LEU A 712 -21.93 26.79 -22.87
N PHE A 713 -22.05 27.87 -22.07
CA PHE A 713 -21.21 29.06 -22.16
C PHE A 713 -20.45 29.27 -20.86
N VAL A 714 -19.29 29.94 -20.92
CA VAL A 714 -18.67 30.50 -19.71
C VAL A 714 -19.62 31.57 -19.16
N PRO A 715 -19.98 31.52 -17.86
CA PRO A 715 -20.90 32.48 -17.26
C PRO A 715 -20.40 33.92 -17.38
N PRO A 716 -21.28 34.94 -17.30
CA PRO A 716 -20.87 36.34 -17.25
C PRO A 716 -19.82 36.58 -16.16
N ARG A 717 -18.79 37.40 -16.41
CA ARG A 717 -17.75 37.74 -15.41
C ARG A 717 -18.33 38.17 -14.05
N LEU A 718 -19.45 38.89 -14.05
CA LEU A 718 -20.11 39.37 -12.83
C LEU A 718 -20.80 38.28 -12.01
N ASP A 719 -20.99 37.08 -12.57
CA ASP A 719 -21.58 35.93 -11.91
C ASP A 719 -20.52 34.96 -11.35
N PHE A 720 -19.23 35.18 -11.61
CA PHE A 720 -18.15 34.40 -11.00
C PHE A 720 -18.04 34.64 -9.49
N SER A 721 -17.62 33.62 -8.73
CA SER A 721 -17.44 33.81 -7.30
C SER A 721 -16.29 34.75 -6.95
N THR A 722 -15.14 34.63 -7.59
CA THR A 722 -13.99 35.52 -7.33
C THR A 722 -14.05 36.73 -8.26
N GLN A 723 -14.24 37.93 -7.71
CA GLN A 723 -14.34 39.18 -8.47
C GLN A 723 -12.99 39.92 -8.59
N SER A 724 -12.14 39.77 -7.56
CA SER A 724 -10.74 40.20 -7.55
C SER A 724 -9.89 39.21 -6.75
N PHE A 725 -8.60 39.12 -7.07
CA PHE A 725 -7.68 38.17 -6.44
C PHE A 725 -6.30 38.76 -6.21
N VAL A 726 -5.81 38.69 -4.96
CA VAL A 726 -4.43 39.00 -4.57
C VAL A 726 -3.78 37.70 -4.04
N PRO A 727 -2.73 37.16 -4.70
CA PRO A 727 -2.13 35.88 -4.29
C PRO A 727 -1.19 36.01 -3.07
N LEU A 728 -0.98 34.90 -2.35
CA LEU A 728 -0.02 34.79 -1.22
C LEU A 728 1.41 35.17 -1.60
N HIS A 729 1.80 34.88 -2.83
CA HIS A 729 3.09 35.18 -3.40
C HIS A 729 2.88 35.86 -4.75
N SER A 730 3.50 37.03 -4.96
CA SER A 730 3.54 37.63 -6.29
C SER A 730 4.36 36.72 -7.22
N PRO A 731 3.95 36.55 -8.48
CA PRO A 731 4.71 35.78 -9.46
C PRO A 731 6.12 36.34 -9.69
#